data_AF-A0A841L157-F1
#
_entry.id   AF-A0A841L157-F1
#
_cell.length_a   1.000
_cell.length_b   1.000
_cell.length_c   1.000
_cell.angle_alpha   90.00
_cell.angle_beta   90.00
_cell.angle_gamma   90.00
#
_symmetry.space_group_name_H-M   'P 1'
#
loop_
_entity.id
_entity.type
_entity.pdbx_description
1 polymer ?
#
loop_
_entity_poly.entity_id
_entity_poly.type
_entity_poly.pdbx_seq_one_letter_code
_entity_poly.pdbx_strand_id
1 'polypeptide(L)'
;MSRYLLLGASVLPLMLAACGGGGTGGTGGGGIGMLPAPPPSPAPTPAPAPTPTPAPTPTPTPAPTPTPPPAPTPTPTPTPTPAPTPTPTPTPTPAPRNTTFDQLVPLAETFQTKSARLTYTRGAVTAAPTIVRPALTFALDPDRNAYVVSTGTDTAVFTSSQTDNATSTFQSIGYRTTDGTTTDRMVITRVGAGFSLRTRSVIGGLWERSETMGTSATVELNAFVLGIAPENRLLSGTVNFGVGLEGQLVAIGSTARTVGSGLLSIDFTTNRWTAQLATNSRLALSANEIPLQRPGRLTASGTLASTGNALAGSFDFRGESIVQGLAGTAEGGMFGVNGTEVGLALGGSNSSAGTSFLGVIVGSPRETAPPPESLATLVSGLNDGAIKLVGNQAGITYFGAAQPGFTDRFTMPTFEPTGIVFEAGIDPAAGTIALGDGRTLSASNRVAAESNARFTTYRISDGSSDRLYRVYNAAQTNDELFLSYTSFALIETRVPTTGRVDRSGYWGLRTFADNLPRQGTGTYTGVSYGSAVGTGEAADRFTLQGTANLAFDWAAQRFTGGMTHDITNARTGETARLDGLSFTDGRIGAAIAFLDHFTAGIGGRADTSGALRGTFFGPTGEEIGASFTVTTPAFATTVVGQGVIVGRLR
;
A
#
# COMPACT_ATOMS: atom_id res chain seq x y z
N MET A 1 45.03 -40.67 -3.30
CA MET A 1 45.88 -40.79 -4.52
C MET A 1 45.29 -39.83 -5.55
N SER A 2 45.82 -38.60 -5.61
CA SER A 2 46.64 -38.06 -6.72
C SER A 2 45.96 -38.15 -8.09
N ARG A 3 45.87 -37.13 -8.94
CA ARG A 3 46.34 -35.74 -9.04
C ARG A 3 45.82 -35.31 -10.43
N TYR A 4 45.34 -34.09 -10.66
CA TYR A 4 45.60 -33.39 -11.93
C TYR A 4 45.53 -31.88 -11.76
N LEU A 5 46.44 -31.22 -12.47
CA LEU A 5 46.97 -29.87 -12.35
C LEU A 5 46.15 -28.82 -13.14
N LEU A 6 45.89 -27.70 -12.46
CA LEU A 6 46.03 -26.27 -12.79
C LEU A 6 46.57 -25.72 -14.15
N LEU A 7 46.16 -24.45 -14.38
CA LEU A 7 46.49 -23.39 -15.40
C LEU A 7 45.66 -23.39 -16.69
N GLY A 8 45.18 -22.26 -17.24
CA GLY A 8 45.38 -20.83 -16.95
C GLY A 8 44.62 -19.96 -17.98
N ALA A 9 44.45 -18.68 -17.65
CA ALA A 9 43.56 -17.67 -18.20
C ALA A 9 43.82 -17.16 -19.64
N SER A 10 42.78 -16.59 -20.28
CA SER A 10 42.86 -15.32 -21.05
C SER A 10 41.52 -14.96 -21.74
N VAL A 11 40.89 -13.84 -21.38
CA VAL A 11 39.85 -13.18 -22.20
C VAL A 11 40.20 -11.70 -22.36
N LEU A 12 40.25 -11.28 -23.62
CA LEU A 12 40.44 -9.95 -24.19
C LEU A 12 39.52 -8.86 -23.59
N PRO A 13 39.96 -7.60 -23.64
CA PRO A 13 39.05 -6.51 -23.98
C PRO A 13 39.47 -5.77 -25.26
N LEU A 14 38.43 -5.43 -26.02
CA LEU A 14 38.40 -4.66 -27.25
C LEU A 14 38.92 -3.22 -27.02
N MET A 15 39.84 -2.77 -27.86
CA MET A 15 40.27 -1.37 -27.95
C MET A 15 39.28 -0.55 -28.79
N LEU A 16 38.98 0.68 -28.36
CA LEU A 16 38.53 1.76 -29.22
C LEU A 16 39.51 2.93 -29.05
N ALA A 17 40.12 3.32 -30.17
CA ALA A 17 41.09 4.40 -30.29
C ALA A 17 40.39 5.74 -30.49
N ALA A 18 40.92 6.80 -29.87
CA ALA A 18 40.83 8.16 -30.40
C ALA A 18 42.06 8.98 -29.98
N CYS A 19 42.76 9.44 -31.02
CA CYS A 19 43.87 10.40 -31.12
C CYS A 19 43.54 11.74 -30.41
N GLY A 20 44.45 12.57 -29.88
CA GLY A 20 45.90 12.63 -29.89
C GLY A 20 46.44 13.96 -29.29
N GLY A 21 47.77 14.09 -29.26
CA GLY A 21 48.54 15.33 -28.98
C GLY A 21 48.92 15.53 -27.50
N GLY A 22 50.17 15.53 -27.04
CA GLY A 22 51.46 15.79 -27.67
C GLY A 22 52.11 16.98 -26.97
N GLY A 23 53.13 16.75 -26.12
CA GLY A 23 53.85 17.84 -25.43
C GLY A 23 54.90 17.32 -24.45
N THR A 24 56.13 17.25 -24.94
CA THR A 24 57.35 16.74 -24.30
C THR A 24 58.00 17.70 -23.31
N GLY A 25 58.68 17.17 -22.28
CA GLY A 25 59.95 17.75 -21.82
C GLY A 25 60.29 17.59 -20.33
N GLY A 26 61.34 16.81 -20.03
CA GLY A 26 62.41 17.28 -19.13
C GLY A 26 62.53 16.66 -17.72
N THR A 27 63.36 15.62 -17.63
CA THR A 27 64.50 15.45 -16.69
C THR A 27 64.36 15.77 -15.18
N GLY A 28 64.48 14.72 -14.36
CA GLY A 28 65.63 14.53 -13.43
C GLY A 28 65.52 15.01 -11.98
N GLY A 29 65.72 14.08 -11.04
CA GLY A 29 66.54 14.33 -9.84
C GLY A 29 65.86 14.26 -8.47
N GLY A 30 66.27 13.27 -7.67
CA GLY A 30 66.72 13.46 -6.28
C GLY A 30 65.67 13.72 -5.21
N GLY A 31 65.43 12.72 -4.37
CA GLY A 31 64.71 12.89 -3.11
C GLY A 31 65.49 13.68 -2.07
N ILE A 32 64.76 14.42 -1.24
CA ILE A 32 65.02 14.69 0.18
C ILE A 32 63.68 15.12 0.82
N GLY A 33 63.42 14.66 2.04
CA GLY A 33 62.13 14.78 2.72
C GLY A 33 61.69 16.22 3.01
N MET A 34 60.38 16.44 3.00
CA MET A 34 59.76 17.65 3.50
C MET A 34 58.45 17.31 4.22
N LEU A 35 58.31 17.85 5.43
CA LEU A 35 57.13 17.75 6.29
C LEU A 35 55.84 18.20 5.56
N PRO A 36 54.66 17.66 5.91
CA PRO A 36 53.39 18.13 5.35
C PRO A 36 53.13 19.58 5.75
N ALA A 37 52.82 20.41 4.75
CA ALA A 37 52.47 21.82 4.89
C ALA A 37 51.11 21.99 5.59
N PRO A 38 50.92 23.02 6.44
CA PRO A 38 49.62 23.31 7.05
C PRO A 38 48.59 23.72 6.00
N PRO A 39 47.29 23.43 6.23
CA PRO A 39 46.21 23.75 5.29
C PRO A 39 46.07 25.26 5.07
N PRO A 40 45.67 25.71 3.86
CA PRO A 40 45.51 27.12 3.57
C PRO A 40 44.38 27.75 4.40
N SER A 41 44.66 28.95 4.91
CA SER A 41 43.71 29.80 5.64
C SER A 41 42.47 30.10 4.77
N PRO A 42 41.24 30.03 5.32
CA PRO A 42 40.03 30.35 4.57
C PRO A 42 40.04 31.82 4.09
N ALA A 43 39.61 32.02 2.85
CA ALA A 43 39.46 33.34 2.23
C ALA A 43 38.35 34.15 2.93
N PRO A 44 38.50 35.48 3.06
CA PRO A 44 37.52 36.31 3.74
C PRO A 44 36.17 36.31 3.03
N THR A 45 35.11 36.10 3.80
CA THR A 45 33.71 36.16 3.37
C THR A 45 33.36 37.57 2.88
N PRO A 46 32.75 37.74 1.69
CA PRO A 46 32.30 39.05 1.22
C PRO A 46 31.27 39.68 2.17
N ALA A 47 31.42 40.98 2.41
CA ALA A 47 30.50 41.76 3.23
C ALA A 47 29.08 41.81 2.59
N PRO A 48 28.01 41.78 3.39
CA PRO A 48 26.64 41.80 2.88
C PRO A 48 26.34 43.12 2.16
N ALA A 49 25.71 43.00 0.99
CA ALA A 49 25.24 44.11 0.17
C ALA A 49 24.13 44.92 0.90
N PRO A 50 24.07 46.25 0.72
CA PRO A 50 23.10 47.10 1.40
C PRO A 50 21.65 46.77 0.97
N THR A 51 20.77 46.76 1.96
CA THR A 51 19.32 46.56 1.82
C THR A 51 18.68 47.70 1.02
N PRO A 52 17.80 47.41 0.04
CA PRO A 52 17.11 48.45 -0.73
C PRO A 52 16.10 49.21 0.12
N THR A 53 16.09 50.53 -0.04
CA THR A 53 15.18 51.48 0.60
C THR A 53 13.75 51.30 0.06
N PRO A 54 12.70 51.28 0.91
CA PRO A 54 11.31 51.17 0.45
C PRO A 54 10.89 52.36 -0.41
N ALA A 55 10.19 52.07 -1.51
CA ALA A 55 9.59 53.07 -2.39
C ALA A 55 8.38 53.77 -1.72
N PRO A 56 8.14 55.06 -2.02
CA PRO A 56 7.07 55.83 -1.39
C PRO A 56 5.67 55.36 -1.78
N THR A 57 4.78 55.38 -0.79
CA THR A 57 3.37 55.00 -0.87
C THR A 57 2.58 56.01 -1.73
N PRO A 58 1.77 55.57 -2.72
CA PRO A 58 0.97 56.49 -3.52
C PRO A 58 -0.18 57.11 -2.70
N THR A 59 -0.35 58.42 -2.87
CA THR A 59 -1.43 59.24 -2.29
C THR A 59 -2.81 58.87 -2.86
N PRO A 60 -3.88 58.90 -2.04
CA PRO A 60 -5.23 58.53 -2.46
C PRO A 60 -5.84 59.53 -3.44
N THR A 61 -6.44 58.99 -4.50
CA THR A 61 -7.20 59.72 -5.52
C THR A 61 -8.55 60.21 -4.97
N PRO A 62 -8.97 61.48 -5.20
CA PRO A 62 -10.23 62.00 -4.67
C PRO A 62 -11.47 61.34 -5.30
N ALA A 63 -12.51 61.22 -4.47
CA ALA A 63 -13.79 60.59 -4.81
C ALA A 63 -14.57 61.38 -5.89
N PRO A 64 -15.26 60.69 -6.83
CA PRO A 64 -16.04 61.34 -7.87
C PRO A 64 -17.32 61.98 -7.32
N THR A 65 -17.61 63.18 -7.82
CA THR A 65 -18.78 64.02 -7.57
C THR A 65 -20.06 63.36 -8.11
N PRO A 66 -21.20 63.39 -7.38
CA PRO A 66 -22.45 62.78 -7.85
C PRO A 66 -23.07 63.55 -9.03
N THR A 67 -23.49 62.80 -10.05
CA THR A 67 -24.20 63.25 -11.25
C THR A 67 -25.67 63.60 -10.92
N PRO A 68 -26.22 64.70 -11.48
CA PRO A 68 -27.60 65.12 -11.19
C PRO A 68 -28.67 64.16 -11.76
N PRO A 69 -29.87 64.11 -11.15
CA PRO A 69 -30.95 63.22 -11.57
C PRO A 69 -31.57 63.65 -12.91
N PRO A 70 -31.93 62.71 -13.80
CA PRO A 70 -32.57 63.03 -15.06
C PRO A 70 -34.02 63.50 -14.89
N ALA A 71 -34.43 64.40 -15.79
CA ALA A 71 -35.76 65.00 -15.87
C ALA A 71 -36.86 63.97 -16.22
N PRO A 72 -38.11 64.20 -15.80
CA PRO A 72 -39.22 63.26 -16.01
C PRO A 72 -39.59 63.14 -17.49
N THR A 73 -39.68 61.90 -17.96
CA THR A 73 -40.15 61.50 -19.28
C THR A 73 -41.69 61.62 -19.38
N PRO A 74 -42.23 62.12 -20.51
CA PRO A 74 -43.68 62.28 -20.70
C PRO A 74 -44.41 60.93 -20.74
N THR A 75 -45.59 60.90 -20.13
CA THR A 75 -46.54 59.79 -20.10
C THR A 75 -47.03 59.41 -21.50
N PRO A 76 -46.85 58.15 -21.94
CA PRO A 76 -47.40 57.68 -23.22
C PRO A 76 -48.91 57.42 -23.11
N THR A 77 -49.60 57.78 -24.19
CA THR A 77 -51.02 57.56 -24.49
C THR A 77 -51.36 56.06 -24.47
N PRO A 78 -52.51 55.62 -23.91
CA PRO A 78 -52.86 54.21 -23.86
C PRO A 78 -53.12 53.62 -25.25
N THR A 79 -52.35 52.60 -25.61
CA THR A 79 -52.59 51.71 -26.75
C THR A 79 -53.72 50.71 -26.45
N PRO A 80 -54.55 50.35 -27.45
CA PRO A 80 -55.70 49.47 -27.29
C PRO A 80 -55.31 48.06 -26.84
N THR A 81 -56.14 47.51 -25.94
CA THR A 81 -56.02 46.18 -25.34
C THR A 81 -56.03 45.07 -26.40
N PRO A 82 -54.98 44.24 -26.54
CA PRO A 82 -55.01 43.05 -27.37
C PRO A 82 -55.93 41.99 -26.78
N ALA A 83 -56.60 41.23 -27.66
CA ALA A 83 -57.42 40.08 -27.31
C ALA A 83 -56.61 39.05 -26.49
N PRO A 84 -57.24 38.31 -25.56
CA PRO A 84 -56.55 37.38 -24.66
C PRO A 84 -55.79 36.32 -25.46
N THR A 85 -54.47 36.28 -25.26
CA THR A 85 -53.58 35.25 -25.74
C THR A 85 -53.99 33.91 -25.11
N PRO A 86 -54.13 32.81 -25.88
CA PRO A 86 -54.39 31.49 -25.31
C PRO A 86 -53.31 31.15 -24.28
N THR A 87 -53.77 30.70 -23.10
CA THR A 87 -52.92 30.27 -22.00
C THR A 87 -51.90 29.24 -22.53
N PRO A 88 -50.58 29.46 -22.35
CA PRO A 88 -49.60 28.46 -22.78
C PRO A 88 -49.91 27.16 -22.06
N THR A 89 -50.10 26.10 -22.85
CA THR A 89 -50.18 24.73 -22.35
C THR A 89 -48.98 24.51 -21.42
N PRO A 90 -49.16 24.06 -20.17
CA PRO A 90 -48.04 23.85 -19.25
C PRO A 90 -47.01 22.97 -19.94
N THR A 91 -45.79 23.48 -20.06
CA THR A 91 -44.64 22.73 -20.55
C THR A 91 -44.60 21.44 -19.75
N PRO A 92 -44.53 20.26 -20.39
CA PRO A 92 -44.47 19.00 -19.65
C PRO A 92 -43.33 19.10 -18.65
N THR A 93 -43.65 18.92 -17.36
CA THR A 93 -42.64 18.80 -16.30
C THR A 93 -41.64 17.74 -16.76
N PRO A 94 -40.34 18.05 -16.87
CA PRO A 94 -39.34 17.05 -17.21
C PRO A 94 -39.51 15.88 -16.25
N ALA A 95 -39.58 14.66 -16.80
CA ALA A 95 -39.60 13.46 -15.99
C ALA A 95 -38.44 13.52 -14.96
N PRO A 96 -38.64 13.07 -13.71
CA PRO A 96 -37.57 13.06 -12.72
C PRO A 96 -36.38 12.33 -13.31
N ARG A 97 -35.29 13.08 -13.48
CA ARG A 97 -34.11 12.57 -14.16
C ARG A 97 -33.24 11.87 -13.14
N ASN A 98 -32.91 10.63 -13.44
CA ASN A 98 -32.05 9.83 -12.59
C ASN A 98 -30.64 10.42 -12.63
N THR A 99 -30.14 10.85 -11.49
CA THR A 99 -28.81 11.47 -11.38
C THR A 99 -27.83 10.60 -10.61
N THR A 100 -28.33 9.56 -9.93
CA THR A 100 -27.54 8.67 -9.07
C THR A 100 -28.09 7.25 -9.09
N PHE A 101 -27.24 6.24 -8.91
CA PHE A 101 -27.64 4.83 -8.82
C PHE A 101 -28.63 4.55 -7.67
N ASP A 102 -28.60 5.30 -6.57
CA ASP A 102 -29.58 5.18 -5.47
C ASP A 102 -31.03 5.47 -5.93
N GLN A 103 -31.18 6.29 -6.99
CA GLN A 103 -32.47 6.62 -7.59
C GLN A 103 -32.91 5.60 -8.65
N LEU A 104 -32.02 4.69 -9.04
CA LEU A 104 -32.22 3.69 -10.09
C LEU A 104 -32.66 2.33 -9.57
N VAL A 105 -32.39 2.03 -8.31
CA VAL A 105 -32.77 0.76 -7.68
C VAL A 105 -34.27 0.38 -7.89
N PRO A 106 -35.24 1.32 -7.91
CA PRO A 106 -36.64 0.97 -8.18
C PRO A 106 -37.06 0.97 -9.67
N LEU A 107 -36.15 1.22 -10.62
CA LEU A 107 -36.45 1.36 -12.05
C LEU A 107 -35.65 0.36 -12.90
N ALA A 108 -36.28 -0.17 -13.95
CA ALA A 108 -35.58 -0.98 -14.94
C ALA A 108 -34.73 -0.06 -15.84
N GLU A 109 -33.41 -0.26 -15.84
CA GLU A 109 -32.48 0.50 -16.69
C GLU A 109 -31.38 -0.38 -17.26
N THR A 110 -30.99 -0.10 -18.50
CA THR A 110 -29.96 -0.85 -19.23
C THR A 110 -28.85 0.09 -19.69
N PHE A 111 -27.61 -0.29 -19.39
CA PHE A 111 -26.40 0.46 -19.70
C PHE A 111 -25.55 -0.25 -20.74
N GLN A 112 -25.06 0.51 -21.72
CA GLN A 112 -23.91 0.11 -22.52
C GLN A 112 -22.63 0.46 -21.75
N THR A 113 -21.75 -0.52 -21.56
CA THR A 113 -20.54 -0.35 -20.75
C THR A 113 -19.30 -0.07 -21.59
N LYS A 114 -18.29 0.57 -20.99
CA LYS A 114 -16.92 0.56 -21.52
C LYS A 114 -16.21 -0.62 -20.89
N SER A 115 -15.69 -1.54 -21.70
CA SER A 115 -15.16 -2.80 -21.20
C SER A 115 -13.81 -3.20 -21.79
N ALA A 116 -13.15 -4.12 -21.09
CA ALA A 116 -12.05 -4.93 -21.60
C ALA A 116 -12.33 -6.39 -21.19
N ARG A 117 -11.93 -7.35 -22.02
CA ARG A 117 -12.07 -8.78 -21.76
C ARG A 117 -10.73 -9.50 -21.86
N LEU A 118 -10.53 -10.47 -20.97
CA LEU A 118 -9.41 -11.39 -20.94
C LEU A 118 -9.93 -12.83 -20.92
N THR A 119 -9.33 -13.73 -21.69
CA THR A 119 -9.64 -15.16 -21.63
C THR A 119 -8.37 -15.96 -21.36
N TYR A 120 -8.41 -16.89 -20.40
CA TYR A 120 -7.28 -17.75 -20.04
C TYR A 120 -7.72 -19.11 -19.49
N THR A 121 -6.82 -20.10 -19.52
CA THR A 121 -7.05 -21.42 -18.91
C THR A 121 -6.38 -21.50 -17.54
N ARG A 122 -7.18 -21.69 -16.49
CA ARG A 122 -6.72 -21.92 -15.13
C ARG A 122 -6.14 -23.32 -15.01
N GLY A 123 -4.90 -23.44 -14.51
CA GLY A 123 -4.19 -24.73 -14.34
C GLY A 123 -3.20 -25.08 -15.46
N ALA A 124 -3.26 -24.41 -16.61
CA ALA A 124 -2.30 -24.54 -17.71
C ALA A 124 -2.29 -23.26 -18.54
N VAL A 125 -1.48 -22.28 -18.15
CA VAL A 125 -1.35 -21.04 -18.94
C VAL A 125 -0.28 -21.28 -20.00
N THR A 126 -0.70 -21.62 -21.22
CA THR A 126 0.18 -21.91 -22.36
C THR A 126 0.35 -20.75 -23.34
N ALA A 127 -0.38 -19.63 -23.17
CA ALA A 127 -0.25 -18.44 -24.01
C ALA A 127 -0.61 -17.15 -23.27
N ALA A 128 0.00 -16.03 -23.69
CA ALA A 128 -0.38 -14.70 -23.21
C ALA A 128 -1.83 -14.40 -23.63
N PRO A 129 -2.71 -14.04 -22.68
CA PRO A 129 -4.12 -13.85 -22.99
C PRO A 129 -4.34 -12.62 -23.87
N THR A 130 -5.35 -12.70 -24.75
CA THR A 130 -5.70 -11.63 -25.69
C THR A 130 -6.70 -10.68 -25.05
N ILE A 131 -6.49 -9.38 -25.24
CA ILE A 131 -7.40 -8.36 -24.72
C ILE A 131 -8.25 -7.82 -25.86
N VAL A 132 -9.56 -7.95 -25.69
CA VAL A 132 -10.57 -7.41 -26.62
C VAL A 132 -11.49 -6.46 -25.86
N ARG A 133 -12.18 -5.57 -26.58
CA ARG A 133 -13.10 -4.57 -25.99
C ARG A 133 -14.53 -4.81 -26.48
N PRO A 134 -15.20 -5.86 -25.97
CA PRO A 134 -16.51 -6.25 -26.46
C PRO A 134 -17.60 -5.31 -25.93
N ALA A 135 -18.75 -5.30 -26.60
CA ALA A 135 -19.96 -4.74 -26.00
C ALA A 135 -20.37 -5.64 -24.82
N LEU A 136 -20.59 -5.02 -23.66
CA LEU A 136 -21.15 -5.67 -22.49
C LEU A 136 -22.32 -4.82 -22.00
N THR A 137 -23.44 -5.48 -21.78
CA THR A 137 -24.68 -4.86 -21.32
C THR A 137 -24.85 -5.15 -19.84
N PHE A 138 -25.20 -4.11 -19.09
CA PHE A 138 -25.50 -4.21 -17.66
C PHE A 138 -26.89 -3.67 -17.43
N ALA A 139 -27.77 -4.44 -16.80
CA ALA A 139 -29.14 -4.04 -16.52
C ALA A 139 -29.48 -4.18 -15.03
N LEU A 140 -30.26 -3.22 -14.54
CA LEU A 140 -30.93 -3.26 -13.25
C LEU A 140 -32.30 -3.89 -13.44
N ASP A 141 -32.55 -4.98 -12.72
CA ASP A 141 -33.83 -5.69 -12.74
C ASP A 141 -34.55 -5.46 -11.41
N PRO A 142 -35.52 -4.52 -11.37
CA PRO A 142 -36.24 -4.19 -10.14
C PRO A 142 -37.19 -5.31 -9.69
N ASP A 143 -37.71 -6.13 -10.61
CA ASP A 143 -38.64 -7.22 -10.30
C ASP A 143 -37.91 -8.35 -9.54
N ARG A 144 -36.67 -8.63 -9.95
CA ARG A 144 -35.80 -9.64 -9.31
C ARG A 144 -34.92 -9.04 -8.22
N ASN A 145 -34.88 -7.72 -8.08
CA ASN A 145 -33.89 -6.98 -7.28
C ASN A 145 -32.46 -7.49 -7.58
N ALA A 146 -32.11 -7.49 -8.86
CA ALA A 146 -30.93 -8.17 -9.39
C ALA A 146 -30.16 -7.31 -10.40
N TYR A 147 -28.87 -7.62 -10.54
CA TYR A 147 -28.04 -7.16 -11.65
C TYR A 147 -28.01 -8.24 -12.73
N VAL A 148 -28.23 -7.84 -13.97
CA VAL A 148 -28.12 -8.72 -15.14
C VAL A 148 -26.95 -8.25 -15.99
N VAL A 149 -25.99 -9.13 -16.23
CA VAL A 149 -24.80 -8.83 -17.04
C VAL A 149 -24.77 -9.76 -18.24
N SER A 150 -24.55 -9.20 -19.43
CA SER A 150 -24.55 -9.97 -20.67
C SER A 150 -23.47 -9.54 -21.65
N THR A 151 -22.82 -10.53 -22.28
CA THR A 151 -21.89 -10.35 -23.40
C THR A 151 -22.59 -10.47 -24.77
N GLY A 152 -23.91 -10.67 -24.79
CA GLY A 152 -24.70 -11.04 -25.96
C GLY A 152 -24.78 -12.55 -26.19
N THR A 153 -23.74 -13.31 -25.84
CA THR A 153 -23.73 -14.79 -25.87
C THR A 153 -24.02 -15.40 -24.51
N ASP A 154 -23.43 -14.82 -23.47
CA ASP A 154 -23.52 -15.30 -22.09
C ASP A 154 -24.27 -14.27 -21.25
N THR A 155 -25.06 -14.76 -20.29
CA THR A 155 -25.82 -13.91 -19.38
C THR A 155 -25.75 -14.48 -17.96
N ALA A 156 -25.47 -13.61 -17.00
CA ALA A 156 -25.49 -13.92 -15.58
C ALA A 156 -26.44 -12.97 -14.84
N VAL A 157 -27.11 -13.50 -13.82
CA VAL A 157 -28.03 -12.75 -12.95
C VAL A 157 -27.51 -12.84 -11.52
N PHE A 158 -27.35 -11.68 -10.88
CA PHE A 158 -26.82 -11.54 -9.52
C PHE A 158 -27.82 -10.86 -8.60
N THR A 159 -28.34 -11.59 -7.62
CA THR A 159 -29.26 -11.08 -6.60
C THR A 159 -28.52 -10.78 -5.30
N SER A 160 -29.17 -10.04 -4.39
CA SER A 160 -28.63 -9.80 -3.04
C SER A 160 -28.37 -11.08 -2.23
N SER A 161 -29.12 -12.17 -2.47
CA SER A 161 -28.88 -13.45 -1.81
C SER A 161 -27.62 -14.17 -2.30
N GLN A 162 -27.08 -13.77 -3.46
CA GLN A 162 -25.85 -14.29 -4.04
C GLN A 162 -24.62 -13.45 -3.68
N THR A 163 -24.75 -12.54 -2.70
CA THR A 163 -23.61 -11.74 -2.22
C THR A 163 -22.50 -12.67 -1.74
N ASP A 164 -21.31 -12.45 -2.28
CA ASP A 164 -20.10 -13.17 -1.92
C ASP A 164 -19.25 -12.28 -0.99
N ASN A 165 -19.28 -12.62 0.29
CA ASN A 165 -18.49 -11.92 1.31
C ASN A 165 -16.98 -12.20 1.16
N ALA A 166 -16.58 -13.21 0.40
CA ALA A 166 -15.18 -13.52 0.17
C ALA A 166 -14.55 -12.41 -0.70
N THR A 167 -15.23 -12.06 -1.81
CA THR A 167 -14.74 -11.05 -2.77
C THR A 167 -15.19 -9.61 -2.49
N SER A 168 -16.01 -9.39 -1.45
CA SER A 168 -16.47 -8.06 -1.01
C SER A 168 -15.40 -7.27 -0.24
N THR A 169 -15.48 -5.93 -0.26
CA THR A 169 -14.64 -5.06 0.59
C THR A 169 -15.44 -3.88 1.13
N PHE A 170 -14.78 -2.99 1.88
CA PHE A 170 -15.36 -1.69 2.21
C PHE A 170 -15.66 -0.84 0.96
N GLN A 171 -14.96 -1.04 -0.17
CA GLN A 171 -15.16 -0.27 -1.41
C GLN A 171 -15.89 -1.02 -2.52
N SER A 172 -16.11 -2.33 -2.36
CA SER A 172 -16.73 -3.17 -3.37
C SER A 172 -17.66 -4.22 -2.77
N ILE A 173 -18.58 -4.74 -3.56
CA ILE A 173 -19.42 -5.88 -3.20
C ILE A 173 -19.25 -6.97 -4.24
N GLY A 174 -19.00 -8.18 -3.76
CA GLY A 174 -18.87 -9.39 -4.53
C GLY A 174 -20.18 -10.15 -4.64
N TYR A 175 -20.36 -10.88 -5.73
CA TYR A 175 -21.45 -11.80 -5.98
C TYR A 175 -20.90 -13.08 -6.57
N ARG A 176 -21.53 -14.21 -6.25
CA ARG A 176 -21.18 -15.52 -6.82
C ARG A 176 -22.42 -16.34 -7.10
N THR A 177 -22.47 -16.93 -8.29
CA THR A 177 -23.45 -17.95 -8.65
C THR A 177 -22.76 -19.11 -9.35
N THR A 178 -23.28 -20.32 -9.15
CA THR A 178 -22.75 -21.55 -9.76
C THR A 178 -23.92 -22.33 -10.33
N ASP A 179 -23.83 -22.69 -11.60
CA ASP A 179 -24.79 -23.57 -12.28
C ASP A 179 -24.02 -24.66 -13.05
N GLY A 180 -24.20 -25.91 -12.62
CA GLY A 180 -23.44 -27.04 -13.14
C GLY A 180 -21.92 -26.83 -13.04
N THR A 181 -21.24 -26.84 -14.18
CA THR A 181 -19.78 -26.63 -14.30
C THR A 181 -19.39 -25.15 -14.39
N THR A 182 -20.36 -24.25 -14.53
CA THR A 182 -20.14 -22.81 -14.70
C THR A 182 -20.24 -22.09 -13.37
N THR A 183 -19.27 -21.23 -13.09
CA THR A 183 -19.30 -20.30 -11.96
C THR A 183 -19.13 -18.88 -12.47
N ASP A 184 -20.05 -17.99 -12.10
CA ASP A 184 -19.95 -16.56 -12.35
C ASP A 184 -19.64 -15.84 -11.04
N ARG A 185 -18.65 -14.93 -11.07
CA ARG A 185 -18.30 -14.04 -9.97
C ARG A 185 -18.30 -12.59 -10.46
N MET A 186 -19.00 -11.71 -9.76
CA MET A 186 -19.01 -10.29 -10.08
C MET A 186 -18.56 -9.48 -8.88
N VAL A 187 -17.68 -8.51 -9.07
CA VAL A 187 -17.30 -7.52 -8.06
C VAL A 187 -17.63 -6.14 -8.62
N ILE A 188 -18.39 -5.33 -7.88
CA ILE A 188 -18.71 -3.94 -8.27
C ILE A 188 -18.36 -2.95 -7.16
N THR A 189 -17.97 -1.73 -7.51
CA THR A 189 -17.68 -0.68 -6.55
C THR A 189 -18.95 -0.17 -5.88
N ARG A 190 -18.86 0.16 -4.59
CA ARG A 190 -19.97 0.73 -3.81
C ARG A 190 -20.12 2.23 -4.08
N VAL A 191 -21.37 2.69 -4.17
CA VAL A 191 -21.75 4.08 -4.39
C VAL A 191 -22.35 4.71 -3.13
N GLY A 192 -22.17 6.01 -2.94
CA GLY A 192 -22.76 6.78 -1.85
C GLY A 192 -21.74 7.45 -0.93
N ALA A 193 -22.22 8.40 -0.11
CA ALA A 193 -21.37 9.23 0.74
C ALA A 193 -20.65 8.48 1.87
N GLY A 194 -21.09 7.25 2.19
CA GLY A 194 -20.48 6.41 3.22
C GLY A 194 -19.19 5.70 2.78
N PHE A 195 -18.85 5.73 1.49
CA PHE A 195 -17.70 5.01 0.94
C PHE A 195 -16.55 5.94 0.58
N SER A 196 -15.31 5.42 0.57
CA SER A 196 -14.10 6.22 0.40
C SER A 196 -14.05 6.94 -0.96
N LEU A 197 -14.65 6.40 -2.01
CA LEU A 197 -14.73 7.04 -3.34
C LEU A 197 -15.88 8.05 -3.49
N ARG A 198 -16.94 7.97 -2.68
CA ARG A 198 -18.14 8.83 -2.73
C ARG A 198 -18.77 9.00 -4.12
N THR A 199 -18.53 8.07 -5.05
CA THR A 199 -19.19 8.06 -6.36
C THR A 199 -20.68 7.79 -6.18
N ARG A 200 -21.52 8.30 -7.08
CA ARG A 200 -22.97 8.17 -7.06
C ARG A 200 -23.54 7.85 -8.45
N SER A 201 -22.81 8.18 -9.50
CA SER A 201 -23.26 8.11 -10.89
C SER A 201 -22.36 7.20 -11.74
N VAL A 202 -21.25 6.68 -11.21
CA VAL A 202 -20.37 5.68 -11.84
C VAL A 202 -20.18 4.45 -10.96
N ILE A 203 -20.20 3.28 -11.60
CA ILE A 203 -19.84 1.97 -11.04
C ILE A 203 -18.75 1.36 -11.92
N GLY A 204 -17.69 0.90 -11.28
CA GLY A 204 -16.71 0.01 -11.89
C GLY A 204 -16.97 -1.42 -11.44
N GLY A 205 -16.73 -2.40 -12.31
CA GLY A 205 -16.86 -3.80 -11.95
C GLY A 205 -15.98 -4.75 -12.74
N LEU A 206 -15.86 -5.95 -12.18
CA LEU A 206 -15.25 -7.13 -12.78
C LEU A 206 -16.30 -8.24 -12.81
N TRP A 207 -16.39 -8.98 -13.91
CA TRP A 207 -17.18 -10.20 -14.01
C TRP A 207 -16.32 -11.33 -14.57
N GLU A 208 -16.08 -12.35 -13.74
CA GLU A 208 -15.43 -13.60 -14.09
C GLU A 208 -16.50 -14.67 -14.37
N ARG A 209 -16.40 -15.34 -15.50
CA ARG A 209 -17.13 -16.56 -15.84
C ARG A 209 -16.12 -17.68 -16.01
N SER A 210 -16.23 -18.73 -15.21
CA SER A 210 -15.34 -19.89 -15.28
C SER A 210 -16.11 -21.16 -15.54
N GLU A 211 -15.68 -21.96 -16.52
CA GLU A 211 -16.24 -23.27 -16.83
C GLU A 211 -15.22 -24.36 -16.48
N THR A 212 -15.60 -25.26 -15.58
CA THR A 212 -14.71 -26.31 -15.05
C THR A 212 -14.58 -27.47 -16.03
N MET A 213 -13.35 -27.90 -16.29
CA MET A 213 -12.99 -29.01 -17.19
C MET A 213 -11.94 -29.92 -16.50
N GLY A 214 -12.41 -30.91 -15.74
CA GLY A 214 -11.53 -31.79 -14.95
C GLY A 214 -10.80 -31.02 -13.84
N THR A 215 -9.46 -30.99 -13.87
CA THR A 215 -8.63 -30.20 -12.92
C THR A 215 -8.32 -28.79 -13.41
N SER A 216 -8.81 -28.39 -14.59
CA SER A 216 -8.61 -27.07 -15.19
C SER A 216 -9.94 -26.32 -15.33
N ALA A 217 -9.90 -25.03 -15.63
CA ALA A 217 -11.08 -24.27 -16.00
C ALA A 217 -10.78 -23.25 -17.09
N THR A 218 -11.69 -23.05 -18.03
CA THR A 218 -11.63 -21.92 -18.96
C THR A 218 -12.24 -20.72 -18.25
N VAL A 219 -11.55 -19.59 -18.26
CA VAL A 219 -11.98 -18.38 -17.56
C VAL A 219 -12.08 -17.23 -18.55
N GLU A 220 -13.24 -16.59 -18.58
CA GLU A 220 -13.45 -15.27 -19.18
C GLU A 220 -13.58 -14.23 -18.06
N LEU A 221 -12.80 -13.16 -18.15
CA LEU A 221 -12.84 -12.04 -17.23
C LEU A 221 -13.16 -10.77 -18.00
N ASN A 222 -14.14 -10.01 -17.52
CA ASN A 222 -14.57 -8.74 -18.09
C ASN A 222 -14.41 -7.64 -17.05
N ALA A 223 -13.68 -6.57 -17.38
CA ALA A 223 -13.67 -5.33 -16.61
C ALA A 223 -14.58 -4.33 -17.30
N PHE A 224 -15.46 -3.68 -16.55
CA PHE A 224 -16.44 -2.78 -17.12
C PHE A 224 -16.66 -1.55 -16.24
N VAL A 225 -16.87 -0.42 -16.89
CA VAL A 225 -17.36 0.80 -16.23
C VAL A 225 -18.70 1.15 -16.84
N LEU A 226 -19.66 1.45 -15.97
CA LEU A 226 -20.95 2.00 -16.33
C LEU A 226 -21.25 3.25 -15.50
N GLY A 227 -22.12 4.08 -16.03
CA GLY A 227 -22.56 5.26 -15.32
C GLY A 227 -23.52 6.10 -16.14
N ILE A 228 -24.11 7.08 -15.48
CA ILE A 228 -25.04 8.03 -16.08
C ILE A 228 -24.21 9.05 -16.87
N ALA A 229 -24.37 9.10 -18.18
CA ALA A 229 -23.64 10.03 -19.03
C ALA A 229 -23.99 11.50 -18.69
N PRO A 230 -23.01 12.42 -18.66
CA PRO A 230 -23.26 13.83 -18.39
C PRO A 230 -24.04 14.45 -19.55
N GLU A 231 -25.05 15.24 -19.24
CA GLU A 231 -25.79 16.02 -20.25
C GLU A 231 -24.95 17.18 -20.79
N ASN A 232 -24.18 17.80 -19.90
CA ASN A 232 -23.23 18.88 -20.18
C ASN A 232 -21.94 18.61 -19.39
N ARG A 233 -20.79 19.06 -19.92
CA ARG A 233 -19.49 19.05 -19.23
C ARG A 233 -19.16 20.47 -18.82
N LEU A 234 -19.39 20.84 -17.56
CA LEU A 234 -19.20 22.21 -17.06
C LEU A 234 -17.85 22.42 -16.35
N LEU A 235 -17.02 21.38 -16.25
CA LEU A 235 -15.69 21.46 -15.66
C LEU A 235 -14.72 22.20 -16.60
N SER A 236 -13.80 22.98 -16.03
CA SER A 236 -12.79 23.76 -16.73
C SER A 236 -11.46 23.78 -15.94
N GLY A 237 -10.38 24.20 -16.59
CA GLY A 237 -9.04 24.19 -15.99
C GLY A 237 -8.54 22.78 -15.70
N THR A 238 -7.77 22.61 -14.62
CA THR A 238 -7.33 21.29 -14.15
C THR A 238 -8.18 20.86 -12.96
N VAL A 239 -8.72 19.64 -13.01
CA VAL A 239 -9.51 19.05 -11.92
C VAL A 239 -8.89 17.73 -11.49
N ASN A 240 -8.72 17.57 -10.17
CA ASN A 240 -8.23 16.35 -9.55
C ASN A 240 -9.40 15.48 -9.09
N PHE A 241 -9.31 14.19 -9.36
CA PHE A 241 -10.24 13.16 -8.92
C PHE A 241 -9.53 12.19 -7.99
N GLY A 242 -10.08 11.99 -6.79
CA GLY A 242 -9.69 10.89 -5.93
C GLY A 242 -10.25 9.59 -6.52
N VAL A 243 -9.36 8.66 -6.89
CA VAL A 243 -9.73 7.44 -7.60
C VAL A 243 -9.33 6.18 -6.83
N GLY A 244 -10.09 5.11 -7.06
CA GLY A 244 -9.81 3.75 -6.60
C GLY A 244 -9.63 2.81 -7.78
N LEU A 245 -8.83 1.77 -7.58
CA LEU A 245 -8.59 0.68 -8.53
C LEU A 245 -9.19 -0.61 -7.98
N GLU A 246 -9.86 -1.35 -8.86
CA GLU A 246 -10.28 -2.73 -8.66
C GLU A 246 -9.87 -3.54 -9.90
N GLY A 247 -9.11 -4.62 -9.73
CA GLY A 247 -8.55 -5.35 -10.87
C GLY A 247 -8.14 -6.78 -10.53
N GLN A 248 -7.73 -7.51 -11.56
CA GLN A 248 -7.22 -8.87 -11.46
C GLN A 248 -5.98 -8.99 -12.35
N LEU A 249 -4.87 -9.34 -11.71
CA LEU A 249 -3.64 -9.76 -12.34
C LEU A 249 -3.73 -11.26 -12.59
N VAL A 250 -3.34 -11.70 -13.77
CA VAL A 250 -3.32 -13.09 -14.20
C VAL A 250 -1.89 -13.41 -14.62
N ALA A 251 -1.33 -14.48 -14.06
CA ALA A 251 -0.01 -15.00 -14.37
C ALA A 251 -0.09 -16.51 -14.58
N ILE A 252 1.00 -17.12 -15.05
CA ILE A 252 1.04 -18.56 -15.30
C ILE A 252 0.75 -19.32 -13.99
N GLY A 253 -0.39 -20.01 -13.94
CA GLY A 253 -0.81 -20.83 -12.79
C GLY A 253 -1.40 -20.07 -11.59
N SER A 254 -1.57 -18.74 -11.67
CA SER A 254 -2.04 -17.93 -10.54
C SER A 254 -2.84 -16.68 -10.95
N THR A 255 -3.71 -16.20 -10.05
CA THR A 255 -4.41 -14.92 -10.21
C THR A 255 -4.34 -14.11 -8.93
N ALA A 256 -4.18 -12.79 -9.05
CA ALA A 256 -4.19 -11.89 -7.91
C ALA A 256 -5.21 -10.77 -8.09
N ARG A 257 -6.12 -10.61 -7.14
CA ARG A 257 -6.95 -9.42 -7.05
C ARG A 257 -6.06 -8.23 -6.73
N THR A 258 -6.20 -7.13 -7.44
CA THR A 258 -5.39 -5.94 -7.30
C THR A 258 -6.29 -4.76 -7.01
N VAL A 259 -6.11 -4.16 -5.84
CA VAL A 259 -6.85 -2.98 -5.42
C VAL A 259 -5.90 -1.81 -5.29
N GLY A 260 -6.39 -0.58 -5.32
CA GLY A 260 -5.51 0.57 -5.20
C GLY A 260 -6.25 1.88 -5.03
N SER A 261 -5.50 2.94 -4.81
CA SER A 261 -6.04 4.29 -4.71
C SER A 261 -5.02 5.32 -5.18
N GLY A 262 -5.49 6.47 -5.61
CA GLY A 262 -4.62 7.55 -6.07
C GLY A 262 -5.39 8.75 -6.60
N LEU A 263 -4.72 9.51 -7.46
CA LEU A 263 -5.29 10.70 -8.11
C LEU A 263 -5.32 10.51 -9.62
N LEU A 264 -6.39 11.01 -10.23
CA LEU A 264 -6.51 11.22 -11.65
C LEU A 264 -6.75 12.72 -11.88
N SER A 265 -5.90 13.37 -12.66
CA SER A 265 -6.03 14.78 -13.01
C SER A 265 -6.46 14.90 -14.47
N ILE A 266 -7.44 15.75 -14.74
CA ILE A 266 -7.87 16.11 -16.11
C ILE A 266 -7.61 17.60 -16.31
N ASP A 267 -6.84 17.93 -17.34
CA ASP A 267 -6.70 19.28 -17.86
C ASP A 267 -7.66 19.47 -19.04
N PHE A 268 -8.72 20.25 -18.81
CA PHE A 268 -9.76 20.55 -19.78
C PHE A 268 -9.31 21.58 -20.84
N THR A 269 -8.20 22.28 -20.61
CA THR A 269 -7.60 23.19 -21.59
C THR A 269 -6.81 22.41 -22.64
N THR A 270 -6.05 21.39 -22.21
CA THR A 270 -5.28 20.54 -23.14
C THR A 270 -6.00 19.26 -23.55
N ASN A 271 -7.17 18.98 -22.97
CA ASN A 271 -7.92 17.72 -23.12
C ASN A 271 -7.04 16.49 -22.83
N ARG A 272 -6.20 16.58 -21.80
CA ARG A 272 -5.33 15.48 -21.36
C ARG A 272 -5.63 15.08 -19.93
N TRP A 273 -5.40 13.81 -19.65
CA TRP A 273 -5.52 13.29 -18.30
C TRP A 273 -4.31 12.43 -17.94
N THR A 274 -4.02 12.38 -16.65
CA THR A 274 -2.97 11.56 -16.04
C THR A 274 -3.49 10.96 -14.75
N ALA A 275 -3.12 9.72 -14.44
CA ALA A 275 -3.45 9.06 -13.20
C ALA A 275 -2.22 8.39 -12.59
N GLN A 276 -2.14 8.43 -11.28
CA GLN A 276 -1.13 7.72 -10.50
C GLN A 276 -1.78 7.08 -9.28
N LEU A 277 -1.64 5.76 -9.18
CA LEU A 277 -2.24 4.96 -8.13
C LEU A 277 -1.20 4.05 -7.49
N ALA A 278 -1.24 3.95 -6.16
CA ALA A 278 -0.58 2.88 -5.43
C ALA A 278 -1.52 1.67 -5.39
N THR A 279 -1.00 0.48 -5.69
CA THR A 279 -1.79 -0.75 -5.84
C THR A 279 -1.28 -1.82 -4.89
N ASN A 280 -2.18 -2.64 -4.35
CA ASN A 280 -1.86 -3.83 -3.57
C ASN A 280 -2.50 -5.03 -4.25
N SER A 281 -1.72 -6.08 -4.51
CA SER A 281 -2.22 -7.32 -5.11
C SER A 281 -2.27 -8.44 -4.08
N ARG A 282 -3.35 -9.23 -4.12
CA ARG A 282 -3.62 -10.39 -3.27
C ARG A 282 -3.82 -11.61 -4.15
N LEU A 283 -2.93 -12.60 -4.07
CA LEU A 283 -3.10 -13.84 -4.80
C LEU A 283 -4.30 -14.64 -4.24
N ALA A 284 -5.13 -15.17 -5.13
CA ALA A 284 -6.19 -16.11 -4.78
C ALA A 284 -5.74 -17.55 -5.10
N LEU A 285 -5.65 -18.36 -4.04
CA LEU A 285 -5.75 -19.83 -3.97
C LEU A 285 -5.29 -20.64 -5.20
N SER A 286 -3.99 -20.96 -5.26
CA SER A 286 -3.52 -22.26 -5.77
C SER A 286 -2.27 -22.69 -4.98
N ALA A 287 -2.09 -24.00 -4.80
CA ALA A 287 -1.13 -24.60 -3.84
C ALA A 287 0.37 -24.36 -4.15
N ASN A 288 0.69 -23.60 -5.20
CA ASN A 288 2.06 -23.22 -5.56
C ASN A 288 2.17 -21.69 -5.58
N GLU A 289 2.13 -21.08 -4.39
CA GLU A 289 2.36 -19.66 -4.21
C GLU A 289 3.85 -19.33 -4.32
N ILE A 290 4.22 -18.46 -5.26
CA ILE A 290 5.30 -17.51 -5.05
C ILE A 290 4.61 -16.27 -4.45
N PRO A 291 4.87 -15.89 -3.19
CA PRO A 291 4.12 -14.83 -2.54
C PRO A 291 4.36 -13.51 -3.29
N LEU A 292 3.30 -12.86 -3.80
CA LEU A 292 3.40 -11.48 -4.24
C LEU A 292 3.46 -10.59 -3.00
N GLN A 293 4.68 -10.23 -2.60
CA GLN A 293 4.98 -9.62 -1.31
C GLN A 293 4.96 -8.07 -1.32
N ARG A 294 4.45 -7.43 -2.38
CA ARG A 294 4.69 -6.00 -2.61
C ARG A 294 3.54 -5.23 -3.28
N PRO A 295 3.31 -3.96 -2.88
CA PRO A 295 2.50 -3.03 -3.65
C PRO A 295 3.12 -2.76 -5.02
N GLY A 296 2.32 -2.33 -5.97
CA GLY A 296 2.75 -1.80 -7.27
C GLY A 296 2.37 -0.32 -7.44
N ARG A 297 2.76 0.25 -8.57
CA ARG A 297 2.31 1.56 -9.02
C ARG A 297 1.69 1.42 -10.39
N LEU A 298 0.45 1.90 -10.52
CA LEU A 298 -0.17 2.09 -11.82
C LEU A 298 -0.02 3.56 -12.20
N THR A 299 0.55 3.79 -13.38
CA THR A 299 0.49 5.09 -14.04
C THR A 299 -0.35 4.97 -15.29
N ALA A 300 -1.21 5.97 -15.54
CA ALA A 300 -2.00 6.01 -16.75
C ALA A 300 -2.08 7.42 -17.29
N SER A 301 -2.27 7.56 -18.59
CA SER A 301 -2.43 8.86 -19.22
C SER A 301 -3.15 8.73 -20.54
N GLY A 302 -3.75 9.82 -21.00
CA GLY A 302 -4.44 9.80 -22.27
C GLY A 302 -5.08 11.11 -22.64
N THR A 303 -6.07 11.01 -23.52
CA THR A 303 -6.85 12.14 -24.03
C THR A 303 -8.30 12.05 -23.59
N LEU A 304 -8.88 13.22 -23.42
CA LEU A 304 -10.30 13.45 -23.32
C LEU A 304 -10.80 13.86 -24.70
N ALA A 305 -11.92 13.29 -25.16
CA ALA A 305 -12.51 13.70 -26.42
C ALA A 305 -12.84 15.21 -26.44
N SER A 306 -12.52 15.88 -27.55
CA SER A 306 -12.82 17.30 -27.75
C SER A 306 -14.32 17.58 -27.74
N THR A 307 -15.12 16.59 -28.14
CA THR A 307 -16.59 16.58 -28.03
C THR A 307 -17.03 15.33 -27.26
N GLY A 308 -17.92 15.51 -26.28
CA GLY A 308 -18.44 14.42 -25.45
C GLY A 308 -17.63 14.17 -24.17
N ASN A 309 -17.78 12.96 -23.63
CA ASN A 309 -17.29 12.57 -22.31
C ASN A 309 -16.30 11.39 -22.35
N ALA A 310 -15.87 10.94 -23.52
CA ALA A 310 -15.03 9.76 -23.66
C ALA A 310 -13.58 10.04 -23.25
N LEU A 311 -13.01 9.12 -22.46
CA LEU A 311 -11.60 9.08 -22.10
C LEU A 311 -10.95 7.88 -22.79
N ALA A 312 -9.80 8.09 -23.42
CA ALA A 312 -8.99 7.03 -23.99
C ALA A 312 -7.52 7.26 -23.64
N GLY A 313 -6.77 6.19 -23.45
CA GLY A 313 -5.35 6.30 -23.11
C GLY A 313 -4.65 4.97 -22.94
N SER A 314 -3.49 5.04 -22.32
CA SER A 314 -2.68 3.88 -21.96
C SER A 314 -2.40 3.88 -20.47
N PHE A 315 -2.05 2.71 -19.97
CA PHE A 315 -1.49 2.56 -18.64
C PHE A 315 -0.23 1.72 -18.69
N ASP A 316 0.58 1.88 -17.67
CA ASP A 316 1.79 1.15 -17.42
C ASP A 316 1.82 0.80 -15.93
N PHE A 317 1.91 -0.51 -15.66
CA PHE A 317 2.21 -1.03 -14.34
C PHE A 317 3.72 -1.05 -14.15
N ARG A 318 4.15 -0.33 -13.12
CA ARG A 318 5.51 -0.38 -12.59
C ARG A 318 5.46 -1.22 -11.30
N GLY A 319 6.36 -2.17 -11.15
CA GLY A 319 6.30 -3.14 -10.05
C GLY A 319 7.28 -4.29 -10.20
N GLU A 320 7.25 -5.27 -9.28
CA GLU A 320 8.13 -6.45 -9.22
C GLU A 320 8.41 -7.15 -10.56
N SER A 321 9.45 -7.98 -10.58
CA SER A 321 9.95 -8.75 -11.73
C SER A 321 8.90 -9.54 -12.53
N ILE A 322 7.72 -9.83 -11.99
CA ILE A 322 6.64 -10.55 -12.70
C ILE A 322 5.68 -9.64 -13.49
N VAL A 323 5.58 -8.35 -13.14
CA VAL A 323 4.72 -7.36 -13.83
C VAL A 323 5.52 -6.27 -14.52
N GLN A 324 6.85 -6.33 -14.49
CA GLN A 324 7.72 -5.38 -15.20
C GLN A 324 7.32 -5.31 -16.68
N GLY A 325 6.99 -4.13 -17.18
CA GLY A 325 6.60 -3.93 -18.58
C GLY A 325 5.16 -4.32 -18.93
N LEU A 326 4.32 -4.59 -17.92
CA LEU A 326 2.89 -4.75 -18.11
C LEU A 326 2.27 -3.39 -18.45
N ALA A 327 1.91 -3.20 -19.72
CA ALA A 327 1.25 -2.01 -20.20
C ALA A 327 -0.01 -2.39 -20.98
N GLY A 328 -0.90 -1.42 -21.14
CA GLY A 328 -2.16 -1.65 -21.80
C GLY A 328 -2.90 -0.38 -22.14
N THR A 329 -4.18 -0.56 -22.46
CA THR A 329 -5.07 0.52 -22.85
C THR A 329 -6.08 0.81 -21.75
N ALA A 330 -6.51 2.06 -21.68
CA ALA A 330 -7.55 2.54 -20.78
C ALA A 330 -8.65 3.19 -21.64
N GLU A 331 -9.91 2.78 -21.43
CA GLU A 331 -11.06 3.42 -22.07
C GLU A 331 -12.17 3.65 -21.05
N GLY A 332 -12.84 4.78 -21.14
CA GLY A 332 -13.90 5.10 -20.23
C GLY A 332 -14.52 6.46 -20.52
N GLY A 333 -14.86 7.18 -19.47
CA GLY A 333 -15.42 8.50 -19.63
C GLY A 333 -15.70 9.22 -18.33
N MET A 334 -16.31 10.39 -18.50
CA MET A 334 -16.87 11.18 -17.42
C MET A 334 -18.36 10.85 -17.25
N PHE A 335 -18.82 10.88 -16.02
CA PHE A 335 -20.16 10.46 -15.60
C PHE A 335 -20.76 11.47 -14.60
N GLY A 336 -22.06 11.34 -14.38
CA GLY A 336 -22.82 12.17 -13.45
C GLY A 336 -23.12 13.57 -13.97
N VAL A 337 -23.87 14.32 -13.19
CA VAL A 337 -24.22 15.70 -13.50
C VAL A 337 -22.95 16.51 -13.68
N ASN A 338 -22.85 17.27 -14.77
CA ASN A 338 -21.69 18.10 -15.12
C ASN A 338 -20.37 17.36 -15.38
N GLY A 339 -20.36 16.02 -15.39
CA GLY A 339 -19.16 15.21 -15.55
C GLY A 339 -18.30 15.15 -14.28
N THR A 340 -18.92 15.23 -13.11
CA THR A 340 -18.23 15.23 -11.81
C THR A 340 -17.80 13.83 -11.35
N GLU A 341 -17.80 12.81 -12.18
CA GLU A 341 -17.26 11.49 -11.83
C GLU A 341 -16.52 10.93 -13.04
N VAL A 342 -15.55 10.05 -12.78
CA VAL A 342 -14.73 9.44 -13.83
C VAL A 342 -14.72 7.93 -13.66
N GLY A 343 -14.62 7.23 -14.78
CA GLY A 343 -14.33 5.80 -14.76
C GLY A 343 -13.61 5.32 -16.00
N LEU A 344 -12.70 4.36 -15.85
CA LEU A 344 -11.89 3.75 -16.90
C LEU A 344 -11.87 2.23 -16.74
N ALA A 345 -12.06 1.50 -17.84
CA ALA A 345 -11.78 0.08 -17.97
C ALA A 345 -10.38 -0.13 -18.59
N LEU A 346 -9.57 -0.88 -17.89
CA LEU A 346 -8.17 -1.15 -18.18
C LEU A 346 -7.99 -2.58 -18.68
N GLY A 347 -7.16 -2.75 -19.70
CA GLY A 347 -6.66 -4.07 -20.12
C GLY A 347 -5.27 -3.98 -20.73
N GLY A 348 -4.34 -4.78 -20.21
CA GLY A 348 -2.97 -4.89 -20.72
C GLY A 348 -2.36 -6.27 -20.50
N SER A 349 -1.32 -6.58 -21.27
CA SER A 349 -0.57 -7.82 -21.15
C SER A 349 0.92 -7.58 -21.35
N ASN A 350 1.74 -8.44 -20.75
CA ASN A 350 3.15 -8.58 -21.06
C ASN A 350 3.40 -10.02 -21.51
N SER A 351 3.61 -10.20 -22.81
CA SER A 351 3.87 -11.50 -23.41
C SER A 351 5.21 -12.10 -22.99
N SER A 352 6.23 -11.28 -22.69
CA SER A 352 7.54 -11.75 -22.24
C SER A 352 7.51 -12.27 -20.80
N ALA A 353 6.69 -11.67 -19.94
CA ALA A 353 6.51 -12.11 -18.55
C ALA A 353 5.37 -13.13 -18.38
N GLY A 354 4.54 -13.36 -19.40
CA GLY A 354 3.37 -14.23 -19.31
C GLY A 354 2.31 -13.70 -18.34
N THR A 355 2.24 -12.39 -18.17
CA THR A 355 1.32 -11.73 -17.23
C THR A 355 0.33 -10.83 -17.94
N SER A 356 -0.85 -10.67 -17.36
CA SER A 356 -1.90 -9.82 -17.89
C SER A 356 -2.74 -9.22 -16.78
N PHE A 357 -3.36 -8.10 -17.08
CA PHE A 357 -4.15 -7.36 -16.11
C PHE A 357 -5.41 -6.82 -16.75
N LEU A 358 -6.50 -6.94 -15.99
CA LEU A 358 -7.78 -6.33 -16.29
C LEU A 358 -8.24 -5.58 -15.04
N GLY A 359 -8.79 -4.39 -15.19
CA GLY A 359 -9.21 -3.62 -14.02
C GLY A 359 -10.05 -2.40 -14.36
N VAL A 360 -10.53 -1.74 -13.32
CA VAL A 360 -11.32 -0.52 -13.41
C VAL A 360 -10.77 0.53 -12.47
N ILE A 361 -10.74 1.79 -12.93
CA ILE A 361 -10.51 2.96 -12.10
C ILE A 361 -11.83 3.72 -12.03
N VAL A 362 -12.28 4.11 -10.84
CA VAL A 362 -13.43 5.02 -10.67
C VAL A 362 -13.17 6.05 -9.59
N GLY A 363 -13.77 7.24 -9.70
CA GLY A 363 -13.56 8.28 -8.69
C GLY A 363 -14.39 9.55 -8.86
N SER A 364 -14.20 10.46 -7.91
CA SER A 364 -14.91 11.74 -7.79
C SER A 364 -13.93 12.91 -7.50
N PRO A 365 -14.29 14.17 -7.83
CA PRO A 365 -13.46 15.35 -7.65
C PRO A 365 -13.00 15.50 -6.21
N ARG A 366 -11.69 15.46 -6.01
CA ARG A 366 -11.01 15.65 -4.73
C ARG A 366 -9.56 16.05 -4.96
N GLU A 367 -9.07 16.89 -4.06
CA GLU A 367 -7.65 17.25 -4.00
C GLU A 367 -6.77 16.15 -3.41
N THR A 368 -7.37 15.18 -2.72
CA THR A 368 -6.66 14.10 -2.04
C THR A 368 -7.16 12.73 -2.47
N ALA A 369 -6.24 11.77 -2.59
CA ALA A 369 -6.58 10.38 -2.82
C ALA A 369 -7.47 9.85 -1.68
N PRO A 370 -8.36 8.88 -1.96
CA PRO A 370 -9.06 8.13 -0.92
C PRO A 370 -8.05 7.44 0.00
N PRO A 371 -8.39 7.19 1.28
CA PRO A 371 -7.55 6.36 2.13
C PRO A 371 -7.35 5.00 1.46
N PRO A 372 -6.10 4.54 1.32
CA PRO A 372 -5.80 3.21 0.81
C PRO A 372 -6.29 2.18 1.83
N GLU A 373 -6.33 0.93 1.42
CA GLU A 373 -6.67 -0.16 2.31
C GLU A 373 -5.67 -0.29 3.47
N SER A 374 -6.20 -0.52 4.67
CA SER A 374 -5.48 -0.66 5.93
C SER A 374 -5.70 -2.05 6.54
N LEU A 375 -4.90 -2.41 7.54
CA LEU A 375 -5.13 -3.62 8.33
C LEU A 375 -6.53 -3.63 8.99
N ALA A 376 -7.02 -2.46 9.43
CA ALA A 376 -8.34 -2.36 10.05
C ALA A 376 -9.48 -2.64 9.06
N THR A 377 -9.41 -2.06 7.85
CA THR A 377 -10.41 -2.32 6.79
C THR A 377 -10.35 -3.74 6.26
N LEU A 378 -9.18 -4.38 6.39
CA LEU A 378 -8.97 -5.78 6.07
C LEU A 378 -9.73 -6.67 7.05
N VAL A 379 -9.51 -6.51 8.35
CA VAL A 379 -10.09 -7.32 9.44
C VAL A 379 -11.63 -7.20 9.54
N SER A 380 -12.25 -6.17 8.95
CA SER A 380 -13.69 -5.96 9.04
C SER A 380 -14.54 -6.57 7.91
N GLY A 381 -13.98 -7.31 6.92
CA GLY A 381 -14.80 -7.64 5.75
C GLY A 381 -14.31 -8.66 4.71
N LEU A 382 -13.61 -9.74 5.06
CA LEU A 382 -13.24 -10.82 4.11
C LEU A 382 -13.44 -12.22 4.71
N ASN A 383 -14.15 -13.11 4.00
CA ASN A 383 -14.04 -14.58 4.12
C ASN A 383 -13.15 -15.15 2.99
N ASP A 384 -12.23 -14.35 2.45
CA ASP A 384 -11.17 -14.83 1.56
C ASP A 384 -10.06 -15.38 2.45
N GLY A 385 -9.68 -16.65 2.26
CA GLY A 385 -8.70 -17.34 3.10
C GLY A 385 -7.45 -16.51 3.41
N ALA A 386 -6.92 -16.71 4.63
CA ALA A 386 -5.73 -16.10 5.22
C ALA A 386 -4.89 -15.17 4.31
N ILE A 387 -5.00 -13.85 4.52
CA ILE A 387 -4.10 -12.86 3.88
C ILE A 387 -2.72 -12.99 4.48
N LYS A 388 -1.76 -13.54 3.73
CA LYS A 388 -0.35 -13.59 4.14
C LYS A 388 0.24 -12.19 4.23
N LEU A 389 0.37 -11.68 5.44
CA LEU A 389 1.16 -10.52 5.79
C LEU A 389 2.58 -10.98 6.08
N VAL A 390 3.53 -10.34 5.40
CA VAL A 390 4.94 -10.72 5.45
C VAL A 390 5.68 -9.71 6.31
N GLY A 391 6.45 -10.20 7.26
CA GLY A 391 7.49 -9.41 7.90
C GLY A 391 8.65 -10.28 8.37
N ASN A 392 9.50 -9.70 9.21
CA ASN A 392 10.75 -10.33 9.66
C ASN A 392 10.67 -10.62 11.16
N GLN A 393 11.33 -11.68 11.58
CA GLN A 393 11.36 -12.12 12.98
C GLN A 393 12.75 -11.91 13.58
N ALA A 394 12.79 -11.68 14.90
CA ALA A 394 13.93 -11.98 15.75
C ALA A 394 13.49 -12.97 16.84
N GLY A 395 14.41 -13.83 17.26
CA GLY A 395 14.13 -14.86 18.27
C GLY A 395 15.30 -15.10 19.20
N ILE A 396 15.01 -15.32 20.48
CA ILE A 396 15.96 -15.86 21.46
C ILE A 396 15.40 -17.17 21.99
N THR A 397 16.19 -18.24 21.88
CA THR A 397 15.86 -19.58 22.35
C THR A 397 16.62 -19.83 23.65
N TYR A 398 15.90 -20.11 24.74
CA TYR A 398 16.50 -20.40 26.04
C TYR A 398 16.63 -21.91 26.21
N PHE A 399 17.80 -22.40 26.61
CA PHE A 399 18.00 -23.79 27.03
C PHE A 399 18.35 -23.82 28.52
N GLY A 400 17.64 -24.64 29.30
CA GLY A 400 18.02 -24.90 30.68
C GLY A 400 16.92 -25.58 31.48
N ALA A 401 17.27 -26.62 32.22
CA ALA A 401 16.40 -27.25 33.21
C ALA A 401 15.93 -26.19 34.20
N ALA A 402 14.61 -26.11 34.41
CA ALA A 402 14.04 -25.28 35.46
C ALA A 402 14.76 -25.57 36.78
N GLN A 403 15.38 -24.55 37.38
CA GLN A 403 15.97 -24.70 38.70
C GLN A 403 14.81 -24.86 39.71
N PRO A 404 14.84 -25.86 40.61
CA PRO A 404 13.77 -26.05 41.59
C PRO A 404 13.53 -24.75 42.39
N GLY A 405 12.36 -24.15 42.24
CA GLY A 405 11.95 -22.93 42.94
C GLY A 405 12.08 -21.60 42.18
N PHE A 406 12.59 -21.57 40.93
CA PHE A 406 12.72 -20.33 40.15
C PHE A 406 12.21 -20.48 38.71
N THR A 407 11.26 -19.64 38.28
CA THR A 407 10.63 -19.71 36.95
C THR A 407 11.38 -18.96 35.84
N ASP A 408 12.26 -18.02 36.18
CA ASP A 408 12.85 -17.06 35.22
C ASP A 408 14.39 -17.01 35.27
N ARG A 409 15.03 -18.13 35.61
CA ARG A 409 16.50 -18.29 35.65
C ARG A 409 16.96 -19.39 34.69
N PHE A 410 17.93 -19.10 33.82
CA PHE A 410 18.32 -19.98 32.71
C PHE A 410 19.83 -20.29 32.68
N THR A 411 20.19 -21.46 32.15
CA THR A 411 21.57 -21.98 32.15
C THR A 411 22.35 -21.63 30.88
N MET A 412 21.72 -21.63 29.69
CA MET A 412 22.39 -21.26 28.44
C MET A 412 21.44 -20.58 27.44
N PRO A 413 21.75 -19.36 26.96
CA PRO A 413 21.01 -18.74 25.85
C PRO A 413 21.57 -19.18 24.49
N THR A 414 20.68 -19.50 23.55
CA THR A 414 21.04 -19.62 22.13
C THR A 414 20.26 -18.59 21.32
N PHE A 415 20.97 -17.93 20.43
CA PHE A 415 20.44 -16.81 19.68
C PHE A 415 20.07 -17.25 18.26
N GLU A 416 18.89 -16.88 17.80
CA GLU A 416 18.50 -17.05 16.39
C GLU A 416 18.74 -15.73 15.64
N PRO A 417 19.51 -15.74 14.54
CA PRO A 417 19.79 -14.53 13.79
C PRO A 417 18.51 -13.91 13.21
N THR A 418 18.51 -12.58 13.08
CA THR A 418 17.48 -11.83 12.35
C THR A 418 17.40 -12.33 10.91
N GLY A 419 16.23 -12.79 10.44
CA GLY A 419 16.08 -13.23 9.05
C GLY A 419 15.05 -14.33 8.78
N ILE A 420 14.37 -14.86 9.79
CA ILE A 420 13.24 -15.78 9.57
C ILE A 420 12.02 -14.93 9.16
N VAL A 421 11.38 -15.31 8.05
CA VAL A 421 10.14 -14.67 7.60
C VAL A 421 9.03 -15.03 8.59
N PHE A 422 8.47 -14.02 9.25
CA PHE A 422 7.26 -14.19 10.05
C PHE A 422 6.06 -13.97 9.13
N GLU A 423 5.30 -15.02 8.89
CA GLU A 423 4.07 -14.95 8.10
C GLU A 423 2.86 -14.94 9.04
N ALA A 424 1.98 -13.95 8.88
CA ALA A 424 0.70 -13.88 9.56
C ALA A 424 -0.42 -13.77 8.54
N GLY A 425 -1.29 -14.77 8.48
CA GLY A 425 -2.53 -14.81 7.72
C GLY A 425 -3.66 -14.12 8.47
N ILE A 426 -4.19 -12.98 8.03
CA ILE A 426 -5.43 -12.45 8.62
C ILE A 426 -6.63 -13.07 7.89
N ASP A 427 -7.55 -13.69 8.65
CA ASP A 427 -8.89 -14.08 8.20
C ASP A 427 -9.93 -13.19 8.90
N PRO A 428 -10.40 -12.13 8.22
CA PRO A 428 -11.30 -11.13 8.78
C PRO A 428 -12.67 -11.67 9.21
N ALA A 429 -13.24 -12.61 8.49
CA ALA A 429 -14.61 -13.04 8.72
C ALA A 429 -14.70 -14.22 9.71
N ALA A 430 -13.64 -15.01 9.85
CA ALA A 430 -13.46 -15.83 11.04
C ALA A 430 -12.97 -14.99 12.25
N GLY A 431 -12.49 -13.76 12.02
CA GLY A 431 -11.87 -12.92 13.04
C GLY A 431 -10.59 -13.56 13.61
N THR A 432 -9.82 -14.24 12.75
CA THR A 432 -8.65 -15.01 13.15
C THR A 432 -7.36 -14.54 12.51
N ILE A 433 -6.24 -14.86 13.16
CA ILE A 433 -4.89 -14.67 12.62
C ILE A 433 -4.25 -16.05 12.54
N ALA A 434 -4.16 -16.61 11.34
CA ALA A 434 -3.32 -17.75 11.04
C ALA A 434 -1.84 -17.34 11.12
N LEU A 435 -0.99 -18.20 11.65
CA LEU A 435 0.44 -17.98 11.77
C LEU A 435 1.17 -18.95 10.84
N GLY A 436 2.34 -18.57 10.34
CA GLY A 436 3.15 -19.38 9.41
C GLY A 436 3.60 -20.74 9.97
N ASP A 437 3.37 -21.01 11.25
CA ASP A 437 3.62 -22.28 11.93
C ASP A 437 2.38 -23.21 11.98
N GLY A 438 1.30 -22.85 11.29
CA GLY A 438 0.06 -23.62 11.18
C GLY A 438 -0.94 -23.40 12.32
N ARG A 439 -0.67 -22.48 13.25
CA ARG A 439 -1.57 -22.14 14.37
C ARG A 439 -2.51 -21.00 14.02
N THR A 440 -3.64 -20.92 14.70
CA THR A 440 -4.65 -19.88 14.47
C THR A 440 -5.02 -19.18 15.78
N LEU A 441 -4.82 -17.87 15.83
CA LEU A 441 -5.29 -16.99 16.91
C LEU A 441 -6.76 -16.63 16.64
N SER A 442 -7.66 -16.83 17.59
CA SER A 442 -9.09 -16.62 17.39
C SER A 442 -9.78 -16.24 18.71
N ALA A 443 -11.08 -16.00 18.65
CA ALA A 443 -11.88 -15.74 19.85
C ALA A 443 -11.79 -16.88 20.89
N SER A 444 -11.63 -18.14 20.46
CA SER A 444 -11.63 -19.29 21.38
C SER A 444 -10.37 -19.41 22.23
N ASN A 445 -9.25 -18.85 21.77
CA ASN A 445 -7.98 -18.87 22.50
C ASN A 445 -7.56 -17.46 22.97
N ARG A 446 -8.45 -16.48 22.88
CA ARG A 446 -8.25 -15.13 23.42
C ARG A 446 -8.26 -15.15 24.95
N VAL A 447 -7.26 -14.53 25.56
CA VAL A 447 -7.17 -14.32 27.01
C VAL A 447 -7.64 -12.91 27.33
N ALA A 448 -8.93 -12.78 27.64
CA ALA A 448 -9.56 -11.47 27.86
C ALA A 448 -8.93 -10.69 29.02
N ALA A 449 -8.56 -11.37 30.11
CA ALA A 449 -7.95 -10.75 31.29
C ALA A 449 -6.55 -10.16 31.04
N GLU A 450 -5.84 -10.66 30.03
CA GLU A 450 -4.52 -10.18 29.63
C GLU A 450 -4.56 -9.27 28.38
N SER A 451 -5.75 -9.01 27.86
CA SER A 451 -5.98 -8.11 26.72
C SER A 451 -6.31 -6.70 27.20
N ASN A 452 -5.87 -5.67 26.47
CA ASN A 452 -6.12 -4.27 26.76
C ASN A 452 -6.20 -3.44 25.47
N ALA A 453 -6.25 -2.10 25.59
CA ALA A 453 -6.35 -1.19 24.45
C ALA A 453 -5.18 -1.32 23.46
N ARG A 454 -3.98 -1.67 23.94
CA ARG A 454 -2.76 -1.77 23.13
C ARG A 454 -2.51 -3.17 22.58
N PHE A 455 -2.86 -4.21 23.34
CA PHE A 455 -2.59 -5.59 22.98
C PHE A 455 -3.83 -6.49 23.10
N THR A 456 -4.02 -7.37 22.12
CA THR A 456 -4.89 -8.53 22.27
C THR A 456 -4.03 -9.77 22.54
N THR A 457 -4.36 -10.48 23.62
CA THR A 457 -3.58 -11.64 24.08
C THR A 457 -4.29 -12.94 23.74
N TYR A 458 -3.54 -13.92 23.26
CA TYR A 458 -4.01 -15.26 22.92
C TYR A 458 -3.11 -16.31 23.56
N ARG A 459 -3.66 -17.48 23.90
CA ARG A 459 -2.92 -18.59 24.48
C ARG A 459 -3.25 -19.92 23.83
N ILE A 460 -2.24 -20.61 23.32
CA ILE A 460 -2.38 -21.92 22.67
C ILE A 460 -1.49 -22.92 23.41
N SER A 461 -2.11 -23.94 24.00
CA SER A 461 -1.40 -25.04 24.66
C SER A 461 -1.62 -26.33 23.87
N ASP A 462 -0.53 -27.00 23.44
CA ASP A 462 -0.59 -28.20 22.59
C ASP A 462 -0.07 -29.47 23.30
N GLY A 463 0.00 -29.44 24.64
CA GLY A 463 0.53 -30.53 25.47
C GLY A 463 2.06 -30.65 25.45
N SER A 464 2.71 -30.24 24.34
CA SER A 464 4.17 -30.15 24.22
C SER A 464 4.71 -28.78 24.62
N SER A 465 3.89 -27.75 24.53
CA SER A 465 4.25 -26.38 24.84
C SER A 465 3.01 -25.52 25.11
N ASP A 466 3.22 -24.42 25.82
CA ASP A 466 2.23 -23.42 26.14
C ASP A 466 2.68 -22.06 25.61
N ARG A 467 1.94 -21.50 24.65
CA ARG A 467 2.34 -20.28 23.93
C ARG A 467 1.41 -19.13 24.21
N LEU A 468 1.97 -17.99 24.57
CA LEU A 468 1.28 -16.71 24.72
C LEU A 468 1.65 -15.78 23.56
N TYR A 469 0.65 -15.27 22.86
CA TYR A 469 0.78 -14.28 21.79
C TYR A 469 0.18 -12.97 22.25
N ARG A 470 0.97 -11.89 22.27
CA ARG A 470 0.49 -10.53 22.53
C ARG A 470 0.60 -9.74 21.24
N VAL A 471 -0.53 -9.57 20.56
CA VAL A 471 -0.63 -8.88 19.27
C VAL A 471 -0.96 -7.42 19.50
N TYR A 472 -0.17 -6.52 18.93
CA TYR A 472 -0.40 -5.08 19.03
C TYR A 472 -1.61 -4.64 18.20
N ASN A 473 -2.54 -3.93 18.81
CA ASN A 473 -3.77 -3.49 18.16
C ASN A 473 -3.47 -2.35 17.18
N ALA A 474 -3.45 -2.65 15.87
CA ALA A 474 -3.32 -1.67 14.80
C ALA A 474 -4.67 -0.98 14.54
N ALA A 475 -4.96 0.06 15.32
CA ALA A 475 -6.19 0.83 15.21
C ALA A 475 -5.99 2.29 15.66
N GLN A 476 -6.82 3.20 15.15
CA GLN A 476 -6.83 4.63 15.54
C GLN A 476 -7.03 4.84 17.05
N THR A 477 -7.58 3.84 17.74
CA THR A 477 -7.86 3.88 19.18
C THR A 477 -6.68 3.48 20.05
N ASN A 478 -5.55 3.06 19.47
CA ASN A 478 -4.35 2.75 20.24
C ASN A 478 -3.69 4.05 20.73
N ASP A 479 -3.65 4.23 22.05
CA ASP A 479 -3.18 5.45 22.72
C ASP A 479 -1.66 5.62 22.68
N GLU A 480 -0.91 4.56 22.41
CA GLU A 480 0.54 4.57 22.40
C GLU A 480 1.12 4.94 21.03
N LEU A 481 0.67 4.23 19.99
CA LEU A 481 1.02 4.51 18.60
C LEU A 481 -0.06 3.97 17.67
N PHE A 482 -0.65 4.88 16.89
CA PHE A 482 -1.59 4.54 15.84
C PHE A 482 -0.88 3.96 14.61
N LEU A 483 -1.20 2.71 14.28
CA LEU A 483 -0.73 2.01 13.08
C LEU A 483 -1.91 1.60 12.20
N SER A 484 -1.74 1.78 10.89
CA SER A 484 -2.70 1.54 9.82
C SER A 484 -2.28 0.36 8.94
N TYR A 485 -0.98 0.17 8.73
CA TYR A 485 -0.43 -0.77 7.75
C TYR A 485 0.45 -1.85 8.38
N THR A 486 0.95 -1.62 9.60
CA THR A 486 1.79 -2.59 10.33
C THR A 486 1.24 -2.96 11.70
N SER A 487 1.58 -4.16 12.15
CA SER A 487 1.41 -4.63 13.53
C SER A 487 2.58 -5.55 13.90
N PHE A 488 2.62 -6.01 15.15
CA PHE A 488 3.61 -6.95 15.66
C PHE A 488 3.05 -7.84 16.75
N ALA A 489 3.75 -8.94 17.05
CA ALA A 489 3.47 -9.86 18.13
C ALA A 489 4.70 -10.05 18.99
N LEU A 490 4.46 -10.14 20.30
CA LEU A 490 5.39 -10.74 21.25
C LEU A 490 4.91 -12.16 21.53
N ILE A 491 5.81 -13.13 21.39
CA ILE A 491 5.50 -14.55 21.48
C ILE A 491 6.35 -15.12 22.60
N GLU A 492 5.69 -15.69 23.59
CA GLU A 492 6.31 -16.44 24.66
C GLU A 492 5.90 -17.90 24.52
N THR A 493 6.86 -18.81 24.46
CA THR A 493 6.63 -20.26 24.45
C THR A 493 7.24 -20.84 25.70
N ARG A 494 6.45 -21.59 26.47
CA ARG A 494 6.91 -22.41 27.58
C ARG A 494 6.90 -23.86 27.15
N VAL A 495 8.04 -24.53 27.26
CA VAL A 495 8.19 -25.95 26.98
C VAL A 495 8.46 -26.66 28.30
N PRO A 496 7.58 -27.56 28.77
CA PRO A 496 7.68 -28.18 30.09
C PRO A 496 9.01 -28.90 30.35
N THR A 497 9.68 -29.38 29.30
CA THR A 497 10.89 -30.22 29.38
C THR A 497 12.19 -29.51 29.00
N THR A 498 12.15 -28.41 28.25
CA THR A 498 13.36 -27.81 27.64
C THR A 498 13.57 -26.32 27.93
N GLY A 499 12.57 -25.60 28.45
CA GLY A 499 12.71 -24.20 28.88
C GLY A 499 11.68 -23.25 28.26
N ARG A 500 12.07 -21.99 28.07
CA ARG A 500 11.22 -20.92 27.55
C ARG A 500 11.79 -20.44 26.20
N VAL A 501 10.98 -19.85 25.33
CA VAL A 501 11.42 -19.23 24.06
C VAL A 501 10.65 -17.95 23.88
N ASP A 502 11.35 -16.85 23.66
CA ASP A 502 10.74 -15.54 23.42
C ASP A 502 11.10 -15.10 22.01
N ARG A 503 10.07 -14.74 21.26
CA ARG A 503 10.17 -14.30 19.87
C ARG A 503 9.39 -13.02 19.71
N SER A 504 9.84 -12.19 18.78
CA SER A 504 9.09 -11.02 18.36
C SER A 504 9.12 -10.92 16.84
N GLY A 505 7.97 -10.57 16.26
CA GLY A 505 7.82 -10.47 14.82
C GLY A 505 6.89 -9.32 14.49
N TYR A 506 7.19 -8.62 13.41
CA TYR A 506 6.33 -7.59 12.84
C TYR A 506 5.79 -8.08 11.50
N TRP A 507 4.69 -7.49 11.05
CA TRP A 507 4.09 -7.76 9.74
C TRP A 507 3.28 -6.55 9.29
N GLY A 508 2.86 -6.56 8.03
CA GLY A 508 2.01 -5.50 7.49
C GLY A 508 1.89 -5.49 5.98
N LEU A 509 1.21 -4.46 5.48
CA LEU A 509 1.13 -4.13 4.05
C LEU A 509 2.41 -3.39 3.65
N ARG A 510 3.42 -4.14 3.16
CA ARG A 510 4.76 -3.62 2.84
C ARG A 510 4.68 -2.44 1.85
N THR A 511 5.65 -1.54 1.84
CA THR A 511 5.77 -0.46 0.85
C THR A 511 6.61 -0.92 -0.34
N PHE A 512 6.26 -0.46 -1.54
CA PHE A 512 7.09 -0.71 -2.72
C PHE A 512 8.30 0.22 -2.78
N ALA A 513 9.46 -0.32 -3.19
CA ALA A 513 10.69 0.47 -3.29
C ALA A 513 10.57 1.70 -4.20
N ASP A 514 9.83 1.61 -5.31
CA ASP A 514 9.61 2.78 -6.18
C ASP A 514 8.62 3.79 -5.60
N ASN A 515 7.83 3.39 -4.59
CA ASN A 515 6.95 4.30 -3.86
C ASN A 515 7.64 4.94 -2.65
N LEU A 516 8.84 4.48 -2.27
CA LEU A 516 9.62 5.15 -1.24
C LEU A 516 10.09 6.51 -1.75
N PRO A 517 10.15 7.52 -0.88
CA PRO A 517 10.73 8.80 -1.24
C PRO A 517 12.17 8.63 -1.73
N ARG A 518 12.54 9.38 -2.77
CA ARG A 518 13.90 9.38 -3.33
C ARG A 518 14.71 10.63 -2.98
N GLN A 519 14.07 11.61 -2.34
CA GLN A 519 14.67 12.89 -1.95
C GLN A 519 14.10 13.35 -0.61
N GLY A 520 14.81 14.28 0.02
CA GLY A 520 14.44 14.85 1.31
C GLY A 520 14.75 13.93 2.48
N THR A 521 14.18 14.27 3.63
CA THR A 521 14.36 13.56 4.90
C THR A 521 13.01 13.16 5.47
N GLY A 522 12.97 12.06 6.24
CA GLY A 522 11.78 11.64 6.97
C GLY A 522 12.15 11.05 8.32
N THR A 523 11.41 11.40 9.37
CA THR A 523 11.65 10.89 10.72
C THR A 523 10.52 9.98 11.16
N TYR A 524 10.85 8.74 11.51
CA TYR A 524 9.90 7.81 12.11
C TYR A 524 10.08 7.82 13.61
N THR A 525 8.99 8.10 14.31
CA THR A 525 8.90 7.92 15.76
C THR A 525 8.14 6.64 16.04
N GLY A 526 8.70 5.79 16.88
CA GLY A 526 8.16 4.46 17.11
C GLY A 526 8.25 3.99 18.56
N VAL A 527 7.56 2.90 18.80
CA VAL A 527 7.62 2.12 20.03
C VAL A 527 8.50 0.90 19.81
N SER A 528 9.08 0.40 20.89
CA SER A 528 9.93 -0.78 20.84
C SER A 528 9.62 -1.72 22.00
N TYR A 529 9.57 -3.00 21.69
CA TYR A 529 9.27 -4.07 22.62
C TYR A 529 10.20 -5.25 22.41
N GLY A 530 10.54 -5.96 23.47
CA GLY A 530 11.41 -7.12 23.36
C GLY A 530 11.60 -7.87 24.67
N SER A 531 12.54 -8.80 24.60
CA SER A 531 12.98 -9.61 25.73
C SER A 531 14.50 -9.66 25.74
N ALA A 532 15.10 -9.78 26.91
CA ALA A 532 16.52 -10.02 27.06
C ALA A 532 16.80 -11.06 28.14
N VAL A 533 18.04 -11.53 28.17
CA VAL A 533 18.54 -12.48 29.15
C VAL A 533 19.94 -12.06 29.57
N GLY A 534 20.24 -12.17 30.86
CA GLY A 534 21.61 -12.00 31.34
C GLY A 534 22.54 -13.09 30.81
N THR A 535 23.85 -12.90 30.96
CA THR A 535 24.85 -13.95 30.71
C THR A 535 25.35 -14.53 32.04
N GLY A 536 25.68 -15.83 32.07
CA GLY A 536 26.24 -16.54 33.24
C GLY A 536 25.53 -17.86 33.56
N GLU A 537 26.01 -18.61 34.55
CA GLU A 537 25.51 -19.96 34.91
C GLU A 537 24.04 -19.97 35.38
N ALA A 538 23.48 -18.81 35.68
CA ALA A 538 22.10 -18.69 36.11
C ALA A 538 21.57 -17.26 35.89
N ALA A 539 21.15 -17.00 34.65
CA ALA A 539 20.78 -15.68 34.16
C ALA A 539 19.28 -15.37 34.31
N ASP A 540 18.97 -14.14 34.75
CA ASP A 540 17.60 -13.64 34.80
C ASP A 540 17.09 -13.28 33.40
N ARG A 541 15.78 -13.44 33.21
CA ARG A 541 15.04 -12.90 32.06
C ARG A 541 14.65 -11.44 32.31
N PHE A 542 14.63 -10.66 31.25
CA PHE A 542 14.24 -9.26 31.25
C PHE A 542 13.21 -8.97 30.16
N THR A 543 12.33 -7.99 30.41
CA THR A 543 11.50 -7.37 29.37
C THR A 543 12.13 -6.06 28.93
N LEU A 544 11.99 -5.74 27.65
CA LEU A 544 12.40 -4.48 27.05
C LEU A 544 11.17 -3.73 26.58
N GLN A 545 10.99 -2.49 27.03
CA GLN A 545 9.96 -1.59 26.53
C GLN A 545 10.54 -0.20 26.32
N GLY A 546 10.22 0.45 25.22
CA GLY A 546 10.94 1.65 24.84
C GLY A 546 10.37 2.41 23.66
N THR A 547 11.14 3.40 23.22
CA THR A 547 10.87 4.20 22.03
C THR A 547 12.06 4.16 21.09
N ALA A 548 11.82 4.43 19.81
CA ALA A 548 12.86 4.54 18.80
C ALA A 548 12.60 5.75 17.90
N ASN A 549 13.67 6.39 17.45
CA ASN A 549 13.64 7.45 16.46
C ASN A 549 14.60 7.08 15.32
N LEU A 550 14.08 7.10 14.09
CA LEU A 550 14.85 6.80 12.88
C LEU A 550 14.70 7.97 11.90
N ALA A 551 15.78 8.70 11.67
CA ALA A 551 15.83 9.81 10.72
C ALA A 551 16.47 9.33 9.40
N PHE A 552 15.66 9.19 8.37
CA PHE A 552 16.06 8.77 7.03
C PHE A 552 16.42 9.98 6.17
N ASP A 553 17.52 9.86 5.45
CA ASP A 553 17.90 10.70 4.32
C ASP A 553 17.74 9.86 3.04
N TRP A 554 16.69 10.17 2.29
CA TRP A 554 16.28 9.42 1.11
C TRP A 554 17.23 9.64 -0.06
N ALA A 555 17.85 10.81 -0.17
CA ALA A 555 18.81 11.10 -1.22
C ALA A 555 20.14 10.37 -0.96
N ALA A 556 20.60 10.36 0.30
CA ALA A 556 21.81 9.66 0.71
C ALA A 556 21.63 8.14 0.81
N GLN A 557 20.38 7.64 0.84
CA GLN A 557 20.05 6.25 1.13
C GLN A 557 20.62 5.79 2.49
N ARG A 558 20.58 6.69 3.48
CA ARG A 558 21.10 6.49 4.84
C ARG A 558 20.03 6.78 5.87
N PHE A 559 20.23 6.27 7.09
CA PHE A 559 19.49 6.75 8.24
C PHE A 559 20.35 6.79 9.49
N THR A 560 19.93 7.62 10.43
CA THR A 560 20.53 7.74 11.76
C THR A 560 19.42 7.69 12.81
N GLY A 561 19.81 7.73 14.09
CA GLY A 561 18.88 7.79 15.20
C GLY A 561 19.29 6.85 16.31
N GLY A 562 18.32 6.45 17.12
CA GLY A 562 18.57 5.61 18.27
C GLY A 562 17.29 5.09 18.90
N MET A 563 17.49 4.33 19.97
CA MET A 563 16.43 3.77 20.76
C MET A 563 16.72 3.91 22.24
N THR A 564 15.68 3.74 23.02
CA THR A 564 15.76 3.89 24.46
C THR A 564 14.80 2.91 25.09
N HIS A 565 15.29 2.13 26.06
CA HIS A 565 14.52 1.07 26.70
C HIS A 565 14.56 1.18 28.21
N ASP A 566 13.42 0.92 28.83
CA ASP A 566 13.36 0.39 30.18
C ASP A 566 13.58 -1.12 30.11
N ILE A 567 14.59 -1.62 30.83
CA ILE A 567 14.87 -3.04 31.02
C ILE A 567 14.38 -3.45 32.40
N THR A 568 13.40 -4.35 32.45
CA THR A 568 12.81 -4.81 33.72
C THR A 568 13.15 -6.26 33.97
N ASN A 569 13.74 -6.56 35.12
CA ASN A 569 14.05 -7.92 35.55
C ASN A 569 12.74 -8.65 35.88
N ALA A 570 12.45 -9.74 35.17
CA ALA A 570 11.20 -10.48 35.34
C ALA A 570 11.07 -11.14 36.71
N ARG A 571 12.18 -11.42 37.40
CA ARG A 571 12.21 -12.06 38.71
C ARG A 571 12.09 -11.06 39.86
N THR A 572 12.85 -9.95 39.81
CA THR A 572 12.88 -8.97 40.91
C THR A 572 11.87 -7.84 40.73
N GLY A 573 11.40 -7.61 39.51
CA GLY A 573 10.57 -6.45 39.17
C GLY A 573 11.36 -5.13 39.09
N GLU A 574 12.67 -5.14 39.32
CA GLU A 574 13.50 -3.95 39.22
C GLU A 574 13.64 -3.50 37.77
N THR A 575 13.58 -2.18 37.55
CA THR A 575 13.71 -1.56 36.23
C THR A 575 14.95 -0.67 36.19
N ALA A 576 15.71 -0.76 35.10
CA ALA A 576 16.81 0.14 34.78
C ALA A 576 16.62 0.75 33.39
N ARG A 577 17.29 1.89 33.15
CA ARG A 577 17.22 2.60 31.88
C ARG A 577 18.41 2.24 30.98
N LEU A 578 18.13 1.87 29.73
CA LEU A 578 19.09 1.69 28.64
C LEU A 578 18.96 2.88 27.67
N ASP A 579 19.49 4.02 28.07
CA ASP A 579 19.63 5.20 27.22
C ASP A 579 20.90 5.13 26.35
N GLY A 580 20.97 5.95 25.31
CA GLY A 580 22.18 6.13 24.51
C GLY A 580 22.47 5.03 23.48
N LEU A 581 21.49 4.15 23.21
CA LEU A 581 21.60 3.20 22.10
C LEU A 581 21.39 3.94 20.77
N SER A 582 22.39 3.90 19.89
CA SER A 582 22.35 4.57 18.59
C SER A 582 22.44 3.57 17.43
N PHE A 583 21.78 3.88 16.32
CA PHE A 583 21.92 3.13 15.08
C PHE A 583 23.21 3.55 14.34
N THR A 584 24.06 2.58 14.04
CA THR A 584 25.36 2.79 13.37
C THR A 584 25.31 2.26 11.94
N ASP A 585 25.89 3.01 11.00
CA ASP A 585 25.90 2.68 9.56
C ASP A 585 24.51 2.31 9.00
N GLY A 586 23.50 3.13 9.30
CA GLY A 586 22.15 2.95 8.79
C GLY A 586 22.07 3.11 7.28
N ARG A 587 21.60 2.07 6.58
CA ARG A 587 21.50 2.01 5.11
C ARG A 587 20.11 1.61 4.66
N ILE A 588 19.67 2.17 3.54
CA ILE A 588 18.47 1.77 2.80
C ILE A 588 18.92 0.89 1.62
N GLY A 589 18.23 -0.23 1.37
CA GLY A 589 18.47 -1.09 0.20
C GLY A 589 19.78 -1.91 0.23
N ALA A 590 20.36 -2.18 1.41
CA ALA A 590 21.70 -2.78 1.55
C ALA A 590 21.84 -4.25 1.08
N ALA A 591 20.75 -4.93 0.72
CA ALA A 591 20.78 -6.24 0.10
C ALA A 591 20.36 -6.13 -1.37
N ILE A 592 21.20 -6.63 -2.28
CA ILE A 592 21.12 -6.58 -3.75
C ILE A 592 19.81 -7.08 -4.37
N ALA A 593 18.89 -7.64 -3.57
CA ALA A 593 17.58 -8.12 -4.01
C ALA A 593 16.39 -7.27 -3.49
N PHE A 594 16.57 -6.37 -2.50
CA PHE A 594 15.45 -5.75 -1.78
C PHE A 594 15.67 -4.27 -1.43
N LEU A 595 15.20 -3.36 -2.29
CA LEU A 595 15.30 -1.91 -2.13
C LEU A 595 14.35 -1.30 -1.08
N ASP A 596 13.43 -2.09 -0.53
CA ASP A 596 12.41 -1.68 0.46
C ASP A 596 12.77 -2.05 1.92
N HIS A 597 14.03 -2.40 2.16
CA HIS A 597 14.55 -2.74 3.48
C HIS A 597 15.58 -1.72 3.97
N PHE A 598 15.76 -1.67 5.28
CA PHE A 598 16.83 -0.90 5.89
C PHE A 598 17.55 -1.72 6.96
N THR A 599 18.83 -1.44 7.16
CA THR A 599 19.67 -2.13 8.14
C THR A 599 20.60 -1.18 8.85
N ALA A 600 20.90 -1.45 10.12
CA ALA A 600 21.94 -0.76 10.89
C ALA A 600 22.60 -1.72 11.89
N GLY A 601 23.79 -1.35 12.36
CA GLY A 601 24.30 -1.82 13.64
C GLY A 601 23.63 -1.08 14.81
N ILE A 602 23.77 -1.63 16.02
CA ILE A 602 23.37 -0.96 17.27
C ILE A 602 24.62 -0.79 18.13
N GLY A 603 24.84 0.44 18.62
CA GLY A 603 25.98 0.82 19.45
C GLY A 603 25.66 2.05 20.30
N GLY A 604 26.61 2.97 20.42
CA GLY A 604 26.44 4.23 21.16
C GLY A 604 26.80 4.16 22.64
N ARG A 605 27.00 2.94 23.17
CA ARG A 605 27.50 2.66 24.52
C ARG A 605 28.74 1.76 24.45
N ALA A 606 29.57 1.83 25.49
CA ALA A 606 30.67 0.88 25.66
C ALA A 606 30.14 -0.56 25.72
N ASP A 607 30.90 -1.49 25.15
CA ASP A 607 30.61 -2.94 25.14
C ASP A 607 29.22 -3.29 24.60
N THR A 608 28.69 -2.44 23.71
CA THR A 608 27.39 -2.62 23.08
C THR A 608 27.54 -2.95 21.61
N SER A 609 26.86 -4.01 21.18
CA SER A 609 26.81 -4.41 19.77
C SER A 609 25.43 -4.97 19.46
N GLY A 610 25.02 -4.88 18.20
CA GLY A 610 23.72 -5.37 17.79
C GLY A 610 23.44 -5.09 16.33
N ALA A 611 22.26 -5.50 15.89
CA ALA A 611 21.82 -5.31 14.52
C ALA A 611 20.33 -4.93 14.50
N LEU A 612 19.96 -4.18 13.47
CA LEU A 612 18.61 -3.80 13.14
C LEU A 612 18.34 -4.18 11.69
N ARG A 613 17.19 -4.81 11.44
CA ARG A 613 16.67 -5.05 10.10
C ARG A 613 15.22 -4.65 10.04
N GLY A 614 14.88 -3.79 9.09
CA GLY A 614 13.52 -3.29 8.97
C GLY A 614 13.02 -3.17 7.54
N THR A 615 11.75 -2.83 7.46
CA THR A 615 10.95 -2.75 6.25
C THR A 615 9.96 -1.58 6.38
N PHE A 616 9.64 -0.95 5.26
CA PHE A 616 8.61 0.08 5.19
C PHE A 616 7.24 -0.54 4.90
N PHE A 617 6.19 0.09 5.44
CA PHE A 617 4.80 -0.33 5.32
C PHE A 617 3.90 0.86 4.96
N GLY A 618 2.81 0.54 4.27
CA GLY A 618 1.89 1.50 3.68
C GLY A 618 2.21 1.83 2.22
N PRO A 619 1.33 2.55 1.53
CA PRO A 619 1.49 2.83 0.11
C PRO A 619 2.75 3.62 -0.24
N THR A 620 3.19 4.53 0.63
CA THR A 620 4.35 5.42 0.41
C THR A 620 5.41 5.36 1.50
N GLY A 621 5.29 4.40 2.42
CA GLY A 621 6.25 4.20 3.51
C GLY A 621 5.90 5.01 4.73
N GLU A 622 4.61 5.15 5.03
CA GLU A 622 4.10 5.90 6.16
C GLU A 622 4.47 5.26 7.51
N GLU A 623 4.73 3.95 7.51
CA GLU A 623 5.05 3.15 8.68
C GLU A 623 6.31 2.30 8.47
N ILE A 624 6.95 1.90 9.55
CA ILE A 624 8.08 0.97 9.56
C ILE A 624 7.83 -0.14 10.58
N GLY A 625 8.40 -1.31 10.28
CA GLY A 625 8.58 -2.40 11.22
C GLY A 625 10.01 -2.91 11.10
N ALA A 626 10.66 -3.15 12.23
CA ALA A 626 12.01 -3.65 12.28
C ALA A 626 12.18 -4.64 13.43
N SER A 627 13.03 -5.64 13.22
CA SER A 627 13.52 -6.52 14.28
C SER A 627 14.93 -6.10 14.65
N PHE A 628 15.25 -6.18 15.93
CA PHE A 628 16.56 -5.82 16.44
C PHE A 628 17.09 -6.86 17.39
N THR A 629 18.41 -6.87 17.52
CA THR A 629 19.14 -7.66 18.51
C THR A 629 20.23 -6.80 19.11
N VAL A 630 20.45 -6.93 20.41
CA VAL A 630 21.38 -6.08 21.14
C VAL A 630 22.06 -6.86 22.26
N THR A 631 23.37 -6.71 22.36
CA THR A 631 24.17 -7.15 23.51
C THR A 631 24.69 -5.89 24.17
N THR A 632 24.38 -5.69 25.46
CA THR A 632 24.74 -4.47 26.20
C THR A 632 24.95 -4.77 27.68
N PRO A 633 25.79 -4.03 28.41
CA PRO A 633 25.85 -4.13 29.87
C PRO A 633 24.56 -3.59 30.54
N ALA A 634 24.01 -4.34 31.49
CA ALA A 634 22.89 -3.95 32.35
C ALA A 634 22.85 -4.81 33.63
N PHE A 635 22.36 -4.28 34.75
CA PHE A 635 22.23 -5.05 36.01
C PHE A 635 23.50 -5.80 36.45
N ALA A 636 24.67 -5.15 36.30
CA ALA A 636 25.99 -5.73 36.59
C ALA A 636 26.31 -7.03 35.83
N THR A 637 25.62 -7.28 34.71
CA THR A 637 25.90 -8.38 33.79
C THR A 637 25.88 -7.88 32.34
N THR A 638 26.26 -8.73 31.40
CA THR A 638 25.96 -8.53 29.99
C THR A 638 24.57 -9.09 29.73
N VAL A 639 23.70 -8.31 29.10
CA VAL A 639 22.39 -8.77 28.64
C VAL A 639 22.40 -8.92 27.12
N VAL A 640 21.77 -9.99 26.64
CA VAL A 640 21.52 -10.25 25.22
C VAL A 640 20.02 -10.16 25.00
N GLY A 641 19.61 -9.24 24.14
CA GLY A 641 18.21 -8.88 23.88
C GLY A 641 17.83 -8.98 22.41
N GLN A 642 16.54 -9.18 22.20
CA GLN A 642 15.87 -9.15 20.90
C GLN A 642 14.55 -8.40 21.03
N GLY A 643 14.07 -7.87 19.92
CA GLY A 643 12.77 -7.22 19.92
C GLY A 643 12.36 -6.71 18.56
N VAL A 644 11.28 -5.95 18.58
CA VAL A 644 10.73 -5.22 17.45
C VAL A 644 10.68 -3.73 17.72
N ILE A 645 10.75 -2.96 16.64
CA ILE A 645 10.47 -1.55 16.57
C ILE A 645 9.38 -1.38 15.52
N VAL A 646 8.31 -0.66 15.86
CA VAL A 646 7.33 -0.19 14.89
C VAL A 646 7.19 1.31 15.02
N GLY A 647 7.08 2.01 13.89
CA GLY A 647 7.13 3.46 13.87
C GLY A 647 6.29 4.06 12.76
N ARG A 648 5.93 5.33 12.95
CA ARG A 648 5.18 6.13 11.98
C ARG A 648 5.96 7.37 11.61
N LEU A 649 5.91 7.72 10.32
CA LEU A 649 6.48 8.95 9.78
C LEU A 649 5.82 10.18 10.43
N ARG A 650 6.62 11.18 10.79
CA ARG A 650 6.21 12.43 11.42
C ARG A 650 6.45 13.64 10.53
#